data_AF-A0A944ET39-F1
#
_entry.id   AF-A0A944ET39-F1
#
_cell.length_a   1.000
_cell.length_b   1.000
_cell.length_c   1.000
_cell.angle_alpha   90.00
_cell.angle_beta   90.00
_cell.angle_gamma   90.00
#
_symmetry.space_group_name_H-M   'P 1'
#
loop_
_entity.id
_entity.type
_entity.pdbx_description
1 polymer ?
#
loop_
_entity_poly.entity_id
_entity_poly.type
_entity_poly.pdbx_seq_one_letter_code
_entity_poly.pdbx_strand_id
1 'polypeptide(L)'
;MGEDVAPHRDRVMAFFQWERAEGFALGIADAQEELPFPERALAAHPGQEEMVLDAAFRLRRAGLYKKDTDAFFTWLEKSAPALLPVFLDAAAEQYLTHQYDYMDAAAYFGRARKAEREQARTMDQGWLNARYQAFADAGALSGTALRARAKELAVRGSATVEQAVAFRDVLARRIVAGHGTGGVYPQLPTDLRRVAKAAGLDPEEELATLLEEAGVVGRTSLHEDAFWTDVLKGRAFDLFCDRQPDLARAEVLDICPDRRVRHRLWQTLLERSGALSRLLGDVPSVTAVPVGETARWLERCLESLRDREGPSQVIHEVAERIALRLAADGVPLEIQYKPMRRDGILCVPLDLMDLLLERGVPLADPPKRLGSPHMRNLKVARRPELRFLTADPRFARELRSLMRAVLDMESGFTVGGNNWYQPHELKGWREVPELFANDLGHEVLREWFADERARLGAGLCLGELALLLGRFVHAGGAVDAVLKDSAAAAEFAAVDLLGMLMAELPDVFDRVEIETLVRELPTMRIATSDQSERTVLDRLRALLPEARADELRWAHRQRVQTAVNCRAGLDRLVKRLSPEPEAGAGAEAEAEAGAGRRGVVGGAATAVPRTPSGFAWIFAELEALAAAGQPVWQGKPESRTTEIQLGLNLSRRFMTAHAFTARHALGAVPRGRRRNTLDAEEFAEYAACPFVGGGEEHAGRWRIVRTEIPEGRSAFNGWAYRTETSAAVVLEGRKGERTLLEYAPGGDFPEDGPLAAAGSKMIDAQVLKPQRSAAWYARYAQLWRERGGIPARPELAAAFAARLGLTVADATVLLVAQLDCEPHQLAEPNPRFPMMSWPDRPWKVRRAEADTAVEGFTELLSPADVAELYDRLLPDDPELLWTAGPDVERAAAWWLERFGEPQAVPANLLALAQKEITRPKGEYAHPRDKGEDLWWPALRLPALTGRIAAGAAVLDRDLPALTGEPDLLGPVRVAAWLAYRTPAGDPLRPAIGAAIARLRAELAAGHGPLTVFSLQSNYLMGAPESPESIGLTNHPAVAVEEDPTYRMRNVRIDPAALTGAGDPVLERLDDYLDSVLPSQWLPTASGLPALADLRVLLSEEFGALGEHLAADAGRAAGWEQDPSRSVPHLVEACAAAYGLSADAAAYHLMLLALPDPTDRHVKEWTGWKPARFKAACAELEASGRVIRADRSRAGRALFVAGTWLERKAPRFPLEAAKGRTLGPVAAEHRSTAHTAVVPHGPIPALFEQTWAEATARAC
;
A
#
# COMPACT_ATOMS: atom_id res chain seq x y z
N MET A 1 -37.25 -9.89 45.36
CA MET A 1 -36.98 -8.53 44.85
C MET A 1 -36.76 -7.72 46.11
N GLY A 2 -35.51 -7.41 46.41
CA GLY A 2 -35.14 -6.70 47.64
C GLY A 2 -35.88 -5.37 47.78
N GLU A 3 -36.16 -4.97 49.03
CA GLU A 3 -36.89 -3.74 49.35
C GLU A 3 -36.27 -2.48 48.72
N ASP A 4 -34.95 -2.49 48.45
CA ASP A 4 -34.20 -1.36 47.87
C ASP A 4 -34.42 -1.16 46.35
N VAL A 5 -34.88 -2.18 45.61
CA VAL A 5 -35.09 -2.09 44.14
C VAL A 5 -36.48 -1.54 43.79
N ALA A 6 -37.46 -1.80 44.66
CA ALA A 6 -38.87 -1.52 44.40
C ALA A 6 -39.16 -0.04 44.07
N PRO A 7 -38.60 0.98 44.76
CA PRO A 7 -38.89 2.39 44.46
C PRO A 7 -38.42 2.83 43.07
N HIS A 8 -37.27 2.32 42.61
CA HIS A 8 -36.74 2.63 41.29
C HIS A 8 -37.50 1.89 40.19
N ARG A 9 -37.87 0.62 40.44
CA ARG A 9 -38.67 -0.17 39.51
C ARG A 9 -40.05 0.42 39.29
N ASP A 10 -40.73 0.86 40.35
CA ASP A 10 -42.05 1.51 40.25
C ASP A 10 -41.98 2.77 39.37
N ARG A 11 -40.89 3.54 39.42
CA ARG A 11 -40.68 4.71 38.55
C ARG A 11 -40.47 4.34 37.08
N VAL A 12 -39.71 3.28 36.79
CA VAL A 12 -39.54 2.77 35.43
C VAL A 12 -40.89 2.33 34.84
N MET A 13 -41.70 1.62 35.63
CA MET A 13 -43.00 1.11 35.21
C MET A 13 -44.00 2.24 34.94
N ALA A 14 -44.02 3.26 35.82
CA ALA A 14 -44.84 4.45 35.65
C ALA A 14 -44.50 5.22 34.35
N PHE A 15 -43.21 5.34 34.00
CA PHE A 15 -42.78 6.00 32.76
C PHE A 15 -43.33 5.32 31.50
N PHE A 16 -43.44 3.99 31.51
CA PHE A 16 -44.04 3.23 30.41
C PHE A 16 -45.58 3.15 30.48
N GLN A 17 -46.21 3.86 31.42
CA GLN A 17 -47.66 3.85 31.67
C GLN A 17 -48.19 2.46 32.03
N TRP A 18 -47.38 1.63 32.68
CA TRP A 18 -47.84 0.32 33.15
C TRP A 18 -48.60 0.48 34.46
N GLU A 19 -49.85 0.00 34.49
CA GLU A 19 -50.65 -0.04 35.71
C GLU A 19 -50.24 -1.24 36.57
N ARG A 20 -50.12 -1.02 37.88
CA ARG A 20 -49.79 -2.07 38.83
C ARG A 20 -51.02 -2.98 39.03
N ALA A 21 -51.04 -4.11 38.36
CA ALA A 21 -51.89 -5.23 38.76
C ALA A 21 -51.30 -5.87 40.04
N GLU A 22 -52.16 -6.40 40.92
CA GLU A 22 -51.81 -6.87 42.26
C GLU A 22 -50.47 -7.63 42.34
N GLY A 23 -49.70 -7.35 43.40
CA GLY A 23 -48.35 -7.90 43.57
C GLY A 23 -48.36 -9.43 43.72
N PHE A 24 -47.56 -10.11 42.90
CA PHE A 24 -47.33 -11.54 42.99
C PHE A 24 -45.86 -11.81 43.35
N ALA A 25 -45.65 -12.61 44.39
CA ALA A 25 -44.33 -13.04 44.84
C ALA A 25 -43.79 -14.15 43.92
N LEU A 26 -42.77 -13.85 43.12
CA LEU A 26 -42.20 -14.78 42.12
C LEU A 26 -41.46 -16.00 42.70
N GLY A 27 -41.28 -16.11 44.01
CA GLY A 27 -40.57 -17.26 44.63
C GLY A 27 -39.10 -17.41 44.21
N ILE A 28 -38.53 -16.45 43.47
CA ILE A 28 -37.12 -16.44 43.08
C ILE A 28 -36.32 -15.78 44.20
N ALA A 29 -35.35 -16.50 44.75
CA ALA A 29 -34.46 -16.01 45.79
C ALA A 29 -33.70 -14.75 45.32
N ASP A 30 -33.62 -13.73 46.18
CA ASP A 30 -32.80 -12.53 45.98
C ASP A 30 -31.32 -12.93 45.94
N ALA A 31 -30.74 -12.95 44.74
CA ALA A 31 -29.33 -13.25 44.52
C ALA A 31 -28.64 -12.22 43.60
N GLN A 32 -29.13 -10.97 43.57
CA GLN A 32 -28.37 -9.86 43.01
C GLN A 32 -28.28 -8.73 44.03
N GLU A 33 -27.09 -8.51 44.57
CA GLU A 33 -26.74 -7.38 45.44
C GLU A 33 -26.70 -6.04 44.66
N GLU A 34 -26.67 -6.06 43.31
CA GLU A 34 -26.56 -4.86 42.47
C GLU A 34 -27.88 -4.54 41.72
N LEU A 35 -28.27 -3.26 41.73
CA LEU A 35 -29.44 -2.77 41.01
C LEU A 35 -29.29 -2.95 39.48
N PRO A 36 -30.31 -3.43 38.75
CA PRO A 36 -30.28 -3.50 37.29
C PRO A 36 -30.27 -2.11 36.63
N PHE A 37 -29.93 -2.04 35.35
CA PHE A 37 -30.13 -0.82 34.55
C PHE A 37 -31.58 -0.81 33.98
N PRO A 38 -32.32 0.31 34.06
CA PRO A 38 -31.89 1.67 34.43
C PRO A 38 -31.99 2.04 35.92
N GLU A 39 -32.43 1.14 36.80
CA GLU A 39 -32.64 1.39 38.23
C GLU A 39 -31.38 1.89 38.96
N ARG A 40 -30.20 1.35 38.64
CA ARG A 40 -28.91 1.82 39.16
C ARG A 40 -28.57 3.25 38.74
N ALA A 41 -28.96 3.66 37.52
CA ALA A 41 -28.76 5.03 37.06
C ALA A 41 -29.69 6.01 37.80
N LEU A 42 -30.92 5.57 38.14
CA LEU A 42 -31.84 6.34 38.98
C LEU A 42 -31.32 6.50 40.41
N ALA A 43 -30.74 5.44 40.99
CA ALA A 43 -30.14 5.50 42.32
C ALA A 43 -28.90 6.41 42.37
N ALA A 44 -28.05 6.36 41.34
CA ALA A 44 -26.83 7.17 41.26
C ALA A 44 -27.09 8.67 41.01
N HIS A 45 -28.29 9.03 40.52
CA HIS A 45 -28.64 10.39 40.10
C HIS A 45 -30.02 10.84 40.62
N PRO A 46 -30.19 10.98 41.95
CA PRO A 46 -31.43 11.49 42.52
C PRO A 46 -31.73 12.92 42.04
N GLY A 47 -32.98 13.21 41.69
CA GLY A 47 -33.41 14.51 41.16
C GLY A 47 -33.25 14.69 39.64
N GLN A 48 -32.74 13.69 38.92
CA GLN A 48 -32.66 13.68 37.45
C GLN A 48 -33.47 12.52 36.83
N GLU A 49 -34.50 12.04 37.54
CA GLU A 49 -35.20 10.80 37.19
C GLU A 49 -35.79 10.81 35.77
N GLU A 50 -36.43 11.90 35.36
CA GLU A 50 -37.03 12.04 34.03
C GLU A 50 -35.97 11.99 32.93
N MET A 51 -34.83 12.68 33.13
CA MET A 51 -33.70 12.67 32.20
C MET A 51 -33.06 11.28 32.10
N VAL A 52 -32.91 10.57 33.23
CA VAL A 52 -32.37 9.20 33.26
C VAL A 52 -33.30 8.25 32.49
N LEU A 53 -34.62 8.36 32.68
CA LEU A 53 -35.58 7.49 32.00
C LEU A 53 -35.67 7.78 30.49
N ASP A 54 -35.66 9.05 30.08
CA ASP A 54 -35.63 9.41 28.65
C ASP A 54 -34.34 8.94 27.98
N ALA A 55 -33.18 9.16 28.62
CA ALA A 55 -31.90 8.69 28.11
C ALA A 55 -31.85 7.15 28.05
N ALA A 56 -32.39 6.45 29.06
CA ALA A 56 -32.42 4.98 29.07
C ALA A 56 -33.31 4.44 27.95
N PHE A 57 -34.44 5.09 27.68
CA PHE A 57 -35.31 4.73 26.57
C PHE A 57 -34.63 4.97 25.21
N ARG A 58 -33.92 6.10 25.04
CA ARG A 58 -33.15 6.39 23.82
C ARG A 58 -32.03 5.38 23.60
N LEU A 59 -31.27 5.02 24.63
CA LEU A 59 -30.25 3.97 24.54
C LEU A 59 -30.87 2.62 24.14
N ARG A 60 -32.00 2.25 24.76
CA ARG A 60 -32.74 1.04 24.40
C ARG A 60 -33.21 1.06 22.93
N ARG A 61 -33.64 2.21 22.42
CA ARG A 61 -34.08 2.38 21.02
C ARG A 61 -32.92 2.34 20.04
N ALA A 62 -31.73 2.83 20.42
CA ALA A 62 -30.51 2.72 19.61
C ALA A 62 -30.08 1.26 19.40
N GLY A 63 -30.43 0.37 20.34
CA GLY A 63 -30.13 -1.06 20.23
C GLY A 63 -28.62 -1.37 20.22
N LEU A 64 -28.25 -2.50 19.62
CA LEU A 64 -26.86 -2.94 19.44
C LEU A 64 -26.27 -2.55 18.09
N TYR A 65 -26.70 -1.42 17.53
CA TYR A 65 -26.12 -0.88 16.31
C TYR A 65 -25.15 0.24 16.65
N LYS A 66 -23.85 -0.06 16.57
CA LYS A 66 -22.75 0.82 16.99
C LYS A 66 -22.90 2.28 16.56
N LYS A 67 -23.32 2.52 15.31
CA LYS A 67 -23.49 3.89 14.78
C LYS A 67 -24.53 4.69 15.56
N ASP A 68 -25.64 4.06 15.90
CA ASP A 68 -26.73 4.70 16.64
C ASP A 68 -26.41 4.82 18.12
N THR A 69 -25.74 3.80 18.70
CA THR A 69 -25.20 3.88 20.06
C THR A 69 -24.17 5.02 20.20
N ASP A 70 -23.28 5.21 19.22
CA ASP A 70 -22.30 6.30 19.21
C ASP A 70 -22.97 7.68 19.02
N ALA A 71 -23.99 7.77 18.18
CA ALA A 71 -24.80 8.98 18.05
C ALA A 71 -25.50 9.33 19.37
N PHE A 72 -26.08 8.33 20.05
CA PHE A 72 -26.68 8.49 21.37
C PHE A 72 -25.67 9.01 22.39
N PHE A 73 -24.48 8.42 22.47
CA PHE A 73 -23.46 8.87 23.43
C PHE A 73 -22.91 10.25 23.09
N THR A 74 -22.84 10.61 21.81
CA THR A 74 -22.48 11.98 21.39
C THR A 74 -23.51 13.00 21.88
N TRP A 75 -24.79 12.64 21.83
CA TRP A 75 -25.86 13.45 22.40
C TRP A 75 -25.79 13.49 23.93
N LEU A 76 -25.63 12.35 24.61
CA LEU A 76 -25.60 12.26 26.06
C LEU A 76 -24.41 13.04 26.66
N GLU A 77 -23.25 12.98 26.01
CA GLU A 77 -22.05 13.74 26.38
C GLU A 77 -22.28 15.25 26.34
N LYS A 78 -23.13 15.75 25.41
CA LYS A 78 -23.50 17.16 25.32
C LYS A 78 -24.62 17.54 26.30
N SER A 79 -25.63 16.69 26.45
CA SER A 79 -26.86 17.03 27.18
C SER A 79 -26.80 16.73 28.68
N ALA A 80 -26.18 15.61 29.06
CA ALA A 80 -26.13 15.16 30.45
C ALA A 80 -24.82 14.39 30.74
N PRO A 81 -23.65 15.07 30.70
CA PRO A 81 -22.35 14.41 30.87
C PRO A 81 -22.20 13.69 32.21
N ALA A 82 -22.91 14.11 33.26
CA ALA A 82 -22.93 13.42 34.54
C ALA A 82 -23.50 11.99 34.45
N LEU A 83 -24.38 11.70 33.49
CA LEU A 83 -24.92 10.35 33.27
C LEU A 83 -24.01 9.47 32.43
N LEU A 84 -23.02 10.07 31.75
CA LEU A 84 -22.20 9.39 30.75
C LEU A 84 -21.48 8.12 31.29
N PRO A 85 -20.87 8.09 32.49
CA PRO A 85 -20.23 6.88 33.01
C PRO A 85 -21.18 5.69 33.16
N VAL A 86 -22.30 5.88 33.86
CA VAL A 86 -23.24 4.79 34.17
C VAL A 86 -23.95 4.27 32.92
N PHE A 87 -24.18 5.14 31.93
CA PHE A 87 -24.74 4.73 30.64
C PHE A 87 -23.73 4.02 29.74
N LEU A 88 -22.47 4.47 29.71
CA LEU A 88 -21.41 3.77 28.97
C LEU A 88 -21.15 2.38 29.55
N ASP A 89 -21.18 2.22 30.88
CA ASP A 89 -21.11 0.91 31.53
C ASP A 89 -22.32 0.04 31.17
N ALA A 90 -23.54 0.59 31.20
CA ALA A 90 -24.74 -0.15 30.80
C ALA A 90 -24.70 -0.61 29.34
N ALA A 91 -24.22 0.24 28.43
CA ALA A 91 -24.00 -0.17 27.04
C ALA A 91 -22.94 -1.26 26.95
N ALA A 92 -21.81 -1.11 27.64
CA ALA A 92 -20.74 -2.12 27.65
C ALA A 92 -21.27 -3.50 28.14
N GLU A 93 -22.07 -3.53 29.20
CA GLU A 93 -22.76 -4.74 29.69
C GLU A 93 -23.74 -5.32 28.67
N GLN A 94 -24.51 -4.48 27.99
CA GLN A 94 -25.49 -4.91 26.99
C GLN A 94 -24.78 -5.58 25.81
N TYR A 95 -23.70 -4.96 25.29
CA TYR A 95 -22.89 -5.56 24.22
C TYR A 95 -22.23 -6.87 24.67
N LEU A 96 -21.81 -6.97 25.94
CA LEU A 96 -21.22 -8.19 26.50
C LEU A 96 -22.23 -9.35 26.57
N THR A 97 -23.47 -9.06 26.99
CA THR A 97 -24.53 -10.06 27.21
C THR A 97 -25.00 -10.72 25.90
N HIS A 98 -24.95 -9.99 24.78
CA HIS A 98 -25.43 -10.47 23.48
C HIS A 98 -24.35 -11.22 22.64
N GLN A 99 -23.20 -11.54 23.23
CA GLN A 99 -22.20 -12.56 22.83
C GLN A 99 -21.57 -12.49 21.41
N TYR A 100 -21.75 -11.43 20.62
CA TYR A 100 -21.14 -11.33 19.28
C TYR A 100 -20.22 -10.11 19.04
N ASP A 101 -20.11 -9.16 19.97
CA ASP A 101 -19.31 -7.93 19.75
C ASP A 101 -18.48 -7.49 20.97
N TYR A 102 -17.53 -8.35 21.37
CA TYR A 102 -16.59 -8.10 22.48
C TYR A 102 -15.71 -6.85 22.25
N MET A 103 -15.47 -6.47 20.99
CA MET A 103 -14.69 -5.29 20.64
C MET A 103 -15.43 -4.00 21.00
N ASP A 104 -16.74 -3.96 20.74
CA ASP A 104 -17.57 -2.82 21.09
C ASP A 104 -17.81 -2.74 22.59
N ALA A 105 -18.04 -3.87 23.26
CA ALA A 105 -18.08 -3.93 24.73
C ALA A 105 -16.79 -3.36 25.35
N ALA A 106 -15.62 -3.75 24.84
CA ALA A 106 -14.33 -3.23 25.28
C ALA A 106 -14.15 -1.72 25.01
N ALA A 107 -14.68 -1.23 23.88
CA ALA A 107 -14.62 0.18 23.51
C ALA A 107 -15.48 1.03 24.45
N TYR A 108 -16.72 0.63 24.74
CA TYR A 108 -17.62 1.35 25.64
C TYR A 108 -17.13 1.29 27.10
N PHE A 109 -16.63 0.14 27.56
CA PHE A 109 -16.00 0.02 28.88
C PHE A 109 -14.79 0.96 29.01
N GLY A 110 -13.91 0.98 28.00
CA GLY A 110 -12.77 1.90 27.96
C GLY A 110 -13.18 3.38 27.98
N ARG A 111 -14.29 3.73 27.31
CA ARG A 111 -14.87 5.08 27.35
C ARG A 111 -15.47 5.41 28.71
N ALA A 112 -16.16 4.48 29.38
CA ALA A 112 -16.69 4.68 30.72
C ALA A 112 -15.57 5.03 31.71
N ARG A 113 -14.51 4.22 31.75
CA ARG A 113 -13.32 4.47 32.59
C ARG A 113 -12.60 5.77 32.23
N LYS A 114 -12.67 6.22 30.98
CA LYS A 114 -12.14 7.53 30.56
C LYS A 114 -13.00 8.67 31.11
N ALA A 115 -14.32 8.60 30.94
CA ALA A 115 -15.26 9.61 31.40
C ALA A 115 -15.21 9.78 32.93
N GLU A 116 -15.03 8.70 33.68
CA GLU A 116 -14.91 8.77 35.15
C GLU A 116 -13.66 9.51 35.61
N ARG A 117 -12.54 9.30 34.95
CA ARG A 117 -11.29 10.01 35.23
C ARG A 117 -11.40 11.49 34.93
N GLU A 118 -12.03 11.83 33.80
CA GLU A 118 -12.31 13.22 33.43
C GLU A 118 -13.27 13.90 34.43
N GLN A 119 -14.15 13.11 35.09
CA GLN A 119 -15.06 13.59 36.14
C GLN A 119 -14.49 13.49 37.57
N ALA A 120 -13.24 13.04 37.75
CA ALA A 120 -12.58 12.86 39.04
C ALA A 120 -13.41 12.09 40.09
N ARG A 121 -14.20 11.08 39.67
CA ARG A 121 -15.02 10.29 40.59
C ARG A 121 -14.17 9.37 41.45
N THR A 122 -14.41 9.39 42.76
CA THR A 122 -13.83 8.39 43.68
C THR A 122 -14.71 7.15 43.66
N MET A 123 -14.23 6.09 43.02
CA MET A 123 -14.96 4.83 42.90
C MET A 123 -14.58 3.86 44.00
N ASP A 124 -15.55 3.07 44.43
CA ASP A 124 -15.25 1.88 45.22
C ASP A 124 -14.33 0.95 44.43
N GLN A 125 -13.16 0.67 45.00
CA GLN A 125 -12.14 -0.15 44.36
C GLN A 125 -12.56 -1.63 44.32
N GLY A 126 -13.40 -2.09 45.26
CA GLY A 126 -13.96 -3.44 45.25
C GLY A 126 -14.85 -3.64 44.02
N TRP A 127 -15.82 -2.76 43.83
CA TRP A 127 -16.70 -2.73 42.65
C TRP A 127 -15.91 -2.61 41.34
N LEU A 128 -14.95 -1.68 41.28
CA LEU A 128 -14.16 -1.45 40.07
C LEU A 128 -13.34 -2.69 39.68
N ASN A 129 -12.72 -3.35 40.64
CA ASN A 129 -11.95 -4.57 40.39
C ASN A 129 -12.85 -5.72 39.91
N ALA A 130 -14.02 -5.91 40.52
CA ALA A 130 -15.00 -6.91 40.08
C ALA A 130 -15.44 -6.68 38.62
N ARG A 131 -15.60 -5.41 38.22
CA ARG A 131 -15.92 -5.02 36.84
C ARG A 131 -14.80 -5.33 35.86
N TYR A 132 -13.56 -4.98 36.19
CA TYR A 132 -12.41 -5.35 35.36
C TYR A 132 -12.29 -6.88 35.22
N GLN A 133 -12.55 -7.65 36.29
CA GLN A 133 -12.56 -9.12 36.22
C GLN A 133 -13.65 -9.64 35.28
N ALA A 134 -14.90 -9.17 35.41
CA ALA A 134 -16.00 -9.61 34.55
C ALA A 134 -15.74 -9.34 33.06
N PHE A 135 -15.19 -8.17 32.71
CA PHE A 135 -14.82 -7.85 31.33
C PHE A 135 -13.56 -8.59 30.87
N ALA A 136 -12.64 -8.92 31.78
CA ALA A 136 -11.48 -9.76 31.48
C ALA A 136 -11.90 -11.19 31.17
N ASP A 137 -12.79 -11.79 31.97
CA ASP A 137 -13.31 -13.15 31.80
C ASP A 137 -14.05 -13.31 30.46
N ALA A 138 -14.65 -12.23 29.96
CA ALA A 138 -15.33 -12.19 28.66
C ALA A 138 -14.42 -11.75 27.49
N GLY A 139 -13.13 -11.51 27.72
CA GLY A 139 -12.18 -11.05 26.70
C GLY A 139 -12.41 -9.63 26.19
N ALA A 140 -13.34 -8.87 26.78
CA ALA A 140 -13.78 -7.55 26.36
C ALA A 140 -13.01 -6.40 27.07
N LEU A 141 -11.70 -6.53 27.18
CA LEU A 141 -10.82 -5.47 27.70
C LEU A 141 -9.80 -5.03 26.65
N SER A 142 -9.63 -3.71 26.51
CA SER A 142 -8.62 -3.14 25.63
C SER A 142 -7.27 -2.96 26.35
N GLY A 143 -6.16 -3.11 25.61
CA GLY A 143 -4.82 -2.81 26.14
C GLY A 143 -4.67 -1.36 26.60
N THR A 144 -5.39 -0.41 25.99
CA THR A 144 -5.42 1.00 26.39
C THR A 144 -6.03 1.19 27.78
N ALA A 145 -7.13 0.51 28.09
CA ALA A 145 -7.76 0.57 29.41
C ALA A 145 -6.83 -0.02 30.49
N LEU A 146 -6.21 -1.17 30.22
CA LEU A 146 -5.26 -1.79 31.13
C LEU A 146 -4.02 -0.93 31.38
N ARG A 147 -3.48 -0.29 30.34
CA ARG A 147 -2.34 0.63 30.47
C ARG A 147 -2.69 1.88 31.28
N ALA A 148 -3.90 2.40 31.13
CA ALA A 148 -4.39 3.49 31.96
C ALA A 148 -4.46 3.08 33.44
N ARG A 149 -5.03 1.89 33.72
CA ARG A 149 -5.09 1.33 35.07
C ARG A 149 -3.71 1.06 35.66
N ALA A 150 -2.77 0.53 34.88
CA ALA A 150 -1.40 0.34 35.31
C ALA A 150 -0.73 1.67 35.67
N LYS A 151 -0.99 2.75 34.93
CA LYS A 151 -0.45 4.08 35.22
C LYS A 151 -0.98 4.66 36.53
N GLU A 152 -2.24 4.41 36.87
CA GLU A 152 -2.83 4.80 38.17
C GLU A 152 -2.17 4.05 39.33
N LEU A 153 -2.04 2.73 39.21
CA LEU A 153 -1.45 1.89 40.24
C LEU A 153 0.07 2.07 40.36
N ALA A 154 0.76 2.46 39.29
CA ALA A 154 2.20 2.67 39.29
C ALA A 154 2.67 3.97 39.99
N VAL A 155 1.74 4.79 40.51
CA VAL A 155 2.11 5.96 41.32
C VAL A 155 2.68 5.50 42.66
N ARG A 156 3.85 6.02 43.03
CA ARG A 156 4.63 5.55 44.19
C ARG A 156 3.86 5.79 45.48
N GLY A 157 3.60 4.71 46.24
CA GLY A 157 2.82 4.75 47.49
C GLY A 157 1.30 4.71 47.29
N SER A 158 0.83 4.49 46.05
CA SER A 158 -0.61 4.49 45.71
C SER A 158 -1.21 3.10 45.54
N ALA A 159 -0.41 2.08 45.19
CA ALA A 159 -0.88 0.70 45.09
C ALA A 159 -0.50 -0.12 46.33
N THR A 160 -1.48 -0.81 46.91
CA THR A 160 -1.24 -1.86 47.90
C THR A 160 -0.82 -3.16 47.22
N VAL A 161 -0.29 -4.11 48.00
CA VAL A 161 0.05 -5.46 47.50
C VAL A 161 -1.19 -6.12 46.89
N GLU A 162 -2.35 -6.00 47.54
CA GLU A 162 -3.62 -6.56 47.08
C GLU A 162 -4.05 -5.99 45.73
N GLN A 163 -3.81 -4.69 45.49
CA GLN A 163 -4.15 -4.04 44.22
C GLN A 163 -3.23 -4.45 43.08
N ALA A 164 -1.94 -4.67 43.35
CA ALA A 164 -1.00 -5.20 42.37
C ALA A 164 -1.35 -6.64 41.98
N VAL A 165 -1.69 -7.48 42.96
CA VAL A 165 -2.16 -8.86 42.73
C VAL A 165 -3.49 -8.89 41.97
N ALA A 166 -4.46 -8.04 42.33
CA ALA A 166 -5.72 -7.93 41.60
C ALA A 166 -5.52 -7.48 40.14
N PHE A 167 -4.57 -6.58 39.89
CA PHE A 167 -4.22 -6.19 38.52
C PHE A 167 -3.60 -7.33 37.73
N ARG A 168 -2.71 -8.13 38.34
CA ARG A 168 -2.17 -9.36 37.73
C ARG A 168 -3.27 -10.36 37.40
N ASP A 169 -4.22 -10.58 38.32
CA ASP A 169 -5.37 -11.47 38.12
C ASP A 169 -6.25 -11.03 36.94
N VAL A 170 -6.52 -9.73 36.80
CA VAL A 170 -7.23 -9.17 35.64
C VAL A 170 -6.48 -9.42 34.33
N LEU A 171 -5.15 -9.26 34.32
CA LEU A 171 -4.33 -9.58 33.14
C LEU A 171 -4.40 -11.08 32.81
N ALA A 172 -4.31 -11.94 33.83
CA ALA A 172 -4.36 -13.38 33.66
C ALA A 172 -5.70 -13.83 33.07
N ARG A 173 -6.83 -13.37 33.63
CA ARG A 173 -8.19 -13.64 33.13
C ARG A 173 -8.36 -13.23 31.67
N ARG A 174 -7.88 -12.04 31.30
CA ARG A 174 -7.95 -11.56 29.91
C ARG A 174 -7.15 -12.42 28.95
N ILE A 175 -5.96 -12.86 29.38
CA ILE A 175 -5.12 -13.76 28.56
C ILE A 175 -5.81 -15.12 28.39
N VAL A 176 -6.40 -15.65 29.45
CA VAL A 176 -7.15 -16.91 29.43
C VAL A 176 -8.40 -16.83 28.54
N ALA A 177 -9.11 -15.70 28.53
CA ALA A 177 -10.31 -15.49 27.73
C ALA A 177 -10.06 -15.21 26.24
N GLY A 178 -8.82 -14.90 25.83
CA GLY A 178 -8.50 -14.35 24.50
C GLY A 178 -8.89 -15.26 23.31
N HIS A 179 -9.88 -14.83 22.52
CA HIS A 179 -10.25 -15.47 21.26
C HIS A 179 -9.32 -15.05 20.10
N GLY A 180 -8.43 -15.94 19.66
CA GLY A 180 -7.79 -15.93 18.32
C GLY A 180 -6.81 -14.80 17.96
N THR A 181 -6.85 -13.63 18.61
CA THR A 181 -5.91 -12.52 18.40
C THR A 181 -5.61 -11.77 19.71
N GLY A 182 -4.68 -12.31 20.51
CA GLY A 182 -3.84 -11.54 21.45
C GLY A 182 -4.50 -11.02 22.74
N GLY A 183 -4.48 -11.83 23.81
CA GLY A 183 -4.74 -11.36 25.18
C GLY A 183 -3.63 -10.47 25.76
N VAL A 184 -2.43 -10.52 25.19
CA VAL A 184 -1.29 -9.67 25.57
C VAL A 184 -1.28 -8.38 24.75
N TYR A 185 -0.61 -7.35 25.29
CA TYR A 185 -0.30 -6.11 24.55
C TYR A 185 1.20 -5.79 24.67
N PRO A 186 1.81 -5.08 23.71
CA PRO A 186 3.25 -4.92 23.62
C PRO A 186 3.96 -4.41 24.89
N GLN A 187 3.31 -3.51 25.65
CA GLN A 187 3.89 -2.90 26.86
C GLN A 187 3.56 -3.64 28.17
N LEU A 188 2.81 -4.75 28.11
CA LEU A 188 2.35 -5.47 29.30
C LEU A 188 3.48 -5.80 30.29
N PRO A 189 4.64 -6.36 29.87
CA PRO A 189 5.72 -6.68 30.81
C PRO A 189 6.29 -5.44 31.50
N THR A 190 6.36 -4.31 30.78
CA THR A 190 6.82 -3.03 31.34
C THR A 190 5.81 -2.47 32.33
N ASP A 191 4.52 -2.54 32.03
CA ASP A 191 3.47 -1.97 32.86
C ASP A 191 3.27 -2.79 34.15
N LEU A 192 3.28 -4.13 34.08
CA LEU A 192 3.23 -4.98 35.27
C LEU A 192 4.43 -4.74 36.20
N ARG A 193 5.66 -4.66 35.65
CA ARG A 193 6.85 -4.38 36.45
C ARG A 193 6.76 -3.04 37.20
N ARG A 194 6.14 -2.03 36.60
CA ARG A 194 5.94 -0.72 37.24
C ARG A 194 4.94 -0.79 38.38
N VAL A 195 3.83 -1.51 38.20
CA VAL A 195 2.83 -1.72 39.25
C VAL A 195 3.41 -2.51 40.41
N ALA A 196 4.11 -3.63 40.14
CA ALA A 196 4.79 -4.43 41.15
C ALA A 196 5.78 -3.60 41.97
N LYS A 197 6.62 -2.81 41.29
CA LYS A 197 7.59 -1.91 41.94
C LYS A 197 6.91 -0.85 42.81
N ALA A 198 5.77 -0.32 42.40
CA ALA A 198 5.03 0.69 43.17
C ALA A 198 4.43 0.10 44.46
N ALA A 199 4.03 -1.17 44.44
CA ALA A 199 3.53 -1.93 45.58
C ALA A 199 4.62 -2.57 46.47
N GLY A 200 5.90 -2.44 46.10
CA GLY A 200 7.03 -3.03 46.83
C GLY A 200 7.26 -4.53 46.57
N LEU A 201 6.65 -5.09 45.52
CA LEU A 201 6.84 -6.47 45.07
C LEU A 201 8.04 -6.58 44.11
N ASP A 202 8.61 -7.78 43.96
CA ASP A 202 9.66 -8.03 42.96
C ASP A 202 9.05 -8.05 41.54
N PRO A 203 9.46 -7.14 40.64
CA PRO A 203 8.88 -7.03 39.31
C PRO A 203 9.03 -8.27 38.41
N GLU A 204 10.13 -9.02 38.54
CA GLU A 204 10.38 -10.21 37.71
C GLU A 204 9.64 -11.43 38.26
N GLU A 205 9.45 -11.47 39.58
CA GLU A 205 8.63 -12.46 40.28
C GLU A 205 7.15 -12.38 39.89
N GLU A 206 6.61 -11.16 39.86
CA GLU A 206 5.22 -10.93 39.45
C GLU A 206 4.99 -11.25 37.96
N LEU A 207 5.97 -10.95 37.11
CA LEU A 207 5.91 -11.30 35.70
C LEU A 207 6.01 -12.82 35.49
N ALA A 208 6.89 -13.52 36.21
CA ALA A 208 6.97 -14.99 36.18
C ALA A 208 5.64 -15.62 36.64
N THR A 209 5.08 -15.12 37.74
CA THR A 209 3.78 -15.57 38.25
C THR A 209 2.65 -15.38 37.22
N LEU A 210 2.64 -14.27 36.47
CA LEU A 210 1.68 -14.08 35.38
C LEU A 210 1.88 -15.09 34.24
N LEU A 211 3.13 -15.36 33.85
CA LEU A 211 3.43 -16.37 32.83
C LEU A 211 2.87 -17.75 33.23
N GLU A 212 3.00 -18.09 34.53
CA GLU A 212 2.50 -19.32 35.15
C GLU A 212 0.96 -19.37 35.21
N GLU A 213 0.33 -18.41 35.89
CA GLU A 213 -1.12 -18.41 36.17
C GLU A 213 -1.97 -18.34 34.90
N ALA A 214 -1.51 -17.58 33.90
CA ALA A 214 -2.25 -17.37 32.66
C ALA A 214 -1.87 -18.35 31.54
N GLY A 215 -0.84 -19.19 31.74
CA GLY A 215 -0.24 -20.04 30.71
C GLY A 215 0.03 -19.25 29.43
N VAL A 216 0.77 -18.15 29.59
CA VAL A 216 0.95 -17.12 28.55
C VAL A 216 1.65 -17.70 27.33
N VAL A 217 2.57 -18.64 27.53
CA VAL A 217 3.40 -19.20 26.46
C VAL A 217 2.55 -20.04 25.51
N GLY A 218 1.65 -20.86 26.04
CA GLY A 218 0.75 -21.67 25.21
C GLY A 218 -0.36 -20.87 24.50
N ARG A 219 -0.69 -19.66 24.98
CA ARG A 219 -1.82 -18.85 24.49
C ARG A 219 -1.42 -17.66 23.63
N THR A 220 -0.14 -17.30 23.59
CA THR A 220 0.32 -16.06 22.95
C THR A 220 1.08 -16.33 21.67
N SER A 221 0.63 -15.71 20.58
CA SER A 221 1.34 -15.78 19.29
C SER A 221 2.72 -15.12 19.35
N LEU A 222 3.68 -15.67 18.61
CA LEU A 222 5.02 -15.10 18.45
C LEU A 222 5.06 -13.85 17.55
N HIS A 223 3.94 -13.41 16.98
CA HIS A 223 3.87 -12.15 16.22
C HIS A 223 3.95 -10.90 17.08
N GLU A 224 3.71 -11.02 18.39
CA GLU A 224 3.85 -9.92 19.36
C GLU A 224 5.33 -9.72 19.73
N ASP A 225 6.11 -9.29 18.74
CA ASP A 225 7.57 -9.20 18.78
C ASP A 225 8.09 -8.39 19.98
N ALA A 226 7.42 -7.28 20.27
CA ALA A 226 7.80 -6.37 21.36
C ALA A 226 7.57 -7.00 22.74
N PHE A 227 6.49 -7.77 22.90
CA PHE A 227 6.19 -8.47 24.15
C PHE A 227 7.26 -9.53 24.46
N TRP A 228 7.49 -10.46 23.52
CA TRP A 228 8.43 -11.56 23.72
C TRP A 228 9.87 -11.09 23.86
N THR A 229 10.27 -10.09 23.07
CA THR A 229 11.60 -9.49 23.20
C THR A 229 11.79 -8.90 24.59
N ASP A 230 10.75 -8.30 25.21
CA ASP A 230 10.87 -7.68 26.53
C ASP A 230 10.80 -8.69 27.69
N VAL A 231 10.00 -9.75 27.55
CA VAL A 231 9.99 -10.89 28.48
C VAL A 231 11.37 -11.55 28.54
N LEU A 232 11.99 -11.79 27.38
CA LEU A 232 13.28 -12.47 27.29
C LEU A 232 14.50 -11.61 27.68
N LYS A 233 14.36 -10.29 27.89
CA LYS A 233 15.45 -9.46 28.44
C LYS A 233 15.71 -9.73 29.92
N GLY A 234 14.68 -10.10 30.66
CA GLY A 234 14.73 -10.30 32.10
C GLY A 234 14.92 -11.77 32.49
N ARG A 235 14.79 -12.02 33.80
CA ARG A 235 14.85 -13.36 34.41
C ARG A 235 13.48 -14.01 34.57
N ALA A 236 12.38 -13.27 34.34
CA ALA A 236 11.02 -13.79 34.53
C ALA A 236 10.74 -15.09 33.75
N PHE A 237 11.24 -15.20 32.51
CA PHE A 237 11.09 -16.43 31.73
C PHE A 237 11.92 -17.59 32.31
N ASP A 238 13.14 -17.32 32.80
CA ASP A 238 13.98 -18.34 33.42
C ASP A 238 13.38 -18.79 34.76
N LEU A 239 12.86 -17.86 35.56
CA LEU A 239 12.13 -18.16 36.81
C LEU A 239 10.90 -19.05 36.54
N PHE A 240 10.13 -18.76 35.49
CA PHE A 240 9.02 -19.61 35.04
C PHE A 240 9.51 -21.02 34.68
N CYS A 241 10.60 -21.12 33.90
CA CYS A 241 11.17 -22.40 33.49
C CYS A 241 11.73 -23.20 34.69
N ASP A 242 12.29 -22.53 35.70
CA ASP A 242 12.82 -23.17 36.92
C ASP A 242 11.70 -23.66 37.84
N ARG A 243 10.59 -22.92 37.92
CA ARG A 243 9.43 -23.24 38.79
C ARG A 243 8.54 -24.33 38.21
N GLN A 244 8.25 -24.21 36.93
CA GLN A 244 7.30 -25.05 36.21
C GLN A 244 7.95 -25.65 34.96
N PRO A 245 9.05 -26.41 35.10
CA PRO A 245 9.86 -26.88 33.97
C PRO A 245 9.05 -27.73 32.98
N ASP A 246 8.14 -28.57 33.46
CA ASP A 246 7.33 -29.44 32.59
C ASP A 246 6.24 -28.67 31.84
N LEU A 247 5.59 -27.69 32.50
CA LEU A 247 4.62 -26.81 31.85
C LEU A 247 5.29 -25.90 30.81
N ALA A 248 6.43 -25.28 31.16
CA ALA A 248 7.17 -24.42 30.25
C ALA A 248 7.58 -25.16 28.97
N ARG A 249 8.08 -26.40 29.10
CA ARG A 249 8.41 -27.24 27.95
C ARG A 249 7.17 -27.55 27.12
N ALA A 250 6.08 -27.99 27.75
CA ALA A 250 4.84 -28.33 27.04
C ALA A 250 4.27 -27.14 26.26
N GLU A 251 4.18 -25.97 26.90
CA GLU A 251 3.66 -24.75 26.27
C GLU A 251 4.55 -24.25 25.12
N VAL A 252 5.88 -24.28 25.27
CA VAL A 252 6.79 -23.91 24.17
C VAL A 252 6.68 -24.89 23.00
N LEU A 253 6.53 -26.19 23.27
CA LEU A 253 6.38 -27.21 22.24
C LEU A 253 5.06 -27.09 21.48
N ASP A 254 4.02 -26.51 22.07
CA ASP A 254 2.76 -26.20 21.40
C ASP A 254 2.88 -25.05 20.39
N ILE A 255 3.92 -24.22 20.49
CA ILE A 255 4.18 -23.14 19.54
C ILE A 255 4.83 -23.68 18.27
N CYS A 256 4.11 -23.60 17.15
CA CYS A 256 4.61 -23.94 15.82
C CYS A 256 4.87 -22.68 14.97
N PRO A 257 5.96 -22.61 14.19
CA PRO A 257 6.31 -21.41 13.42
C PRO A 257 5.44 -21.20 12.17
N ASP A 258 5.01 -19.96 11.90
CA ASP A 258 4.34 -19.51 10.66
C ASP A 258 5.17 -18.40 9.97
N ARG A 259 4.81 -17.96 8.76
CA ARG A 259 5.46 -16.93 7.92
C ARG A 259 5.83 -15.64 8.64
N ARG A 260 5.05 -15.29 9.67
CA ARG A 260 5.18 -14.05 10.45
C ARG A 260 6.04 -14.24 11.71
N VAL A 261 6.50 -15.45 12.02
CA VAL A 261 7.34 -15.75 13.19
C VAL A 261 8.81 -15.54 12.85
N ARG A 262 9.53 -14.76 13.67
CA ARG A 262 10.99 -14.70 13.60
C ARG A 262 11.58 -16.00 14.13
N HIS A 263 12.02 -16.89 13.23
CA HIS A 263 12.51 -18.22 13.60
C HIS A 263 13.62 -18.24 14.68
N ARG A 264 14.40 -17.15 14.83
CA ARG A 264 15.41 -17.02 15.91
C ARG A 264 14.80 -16.80 17.31
N LEU A 265 13.69 -16.08 17.42
CA LEU A 265 12.98 -15.89 18.70
C LEU A 265 12.43 -17.22 19.21
N TRP A 266 11.81 -17.98 18.31
CA TRP A 266 11.31 -19.33 18.59
C TRP A 266 12.42 -20.29 19.02
N GLN A 267 13.56 -20.29 18.32
CA GLN A 267 14.73 -21.06 18.73
C GLN A 267 15.20 -20.69 20.14
N THR A 268 15.25 -19.39 20.47
CA THR A 268 15.66 -18.93 21.81
C THR A 268 14.72 -19.46 22.90
N LEU A 269 13.41 -19.53 22.64
CA LEU A 269 12.42 -20.08 23.56
C LEU A 269 12.60 -21.60 23.74
N LEU A 270 12.81 -22.34 22.65
CA LEU A 270 13.09 -23.79 22.68
C LEU A 270 14.35 -24.11 23.50
N GLU A 271 15.40 -23.30 23.37
CA GLU A 271 16.67 -23.49 24.07
C GLU A 271 16.57 -23.13 25.55
N ARG A 272 16.04 -21.93 25.89
CA ARG A 272 15.97 -21.46 27.29
C ARG A 272 14.98 -22.26 28.16
N SER A 273 13.89 -22.76 27.58
CA SER A 273 12.93 -23.61 28.31
C SER A 273 13.41 -25.04 28.55
N GLY A 274 14.51 -25.45 27.90
CA GLY A 274 14.93 -26.85 27.85
C GLY A 274 13.97 -27.74 27.05
N ALA A 275 13.02 -27.17 26.31
CA ALA A 275 12.13 -27.93 25.41
C ALA A 275 12.93 -28.66 24.32
N LEU A 276 13.97 -28.02 23.78
CA LEU A 276 14.85 -28.68 22.82
C LEU A 276 15.64 -29.82 23.46
N SER A 277 16.18 -29.63 24.67
CA SER A 277 16.84 -30.70 25.42
C SER A 277 15.89 -31.87 25.73
N ARG A 278 14.61 -31.59 26.00
CA ARG A 278 13.57 -32.61 26.14
C ARG A 278 13.41 -33.41 24.84
N LEU A 279 13.26 -32.73 23.70
CA LEU A 279 13.15 -33.39 22.39
C LEU A 279 14.39 -34.23 22.03
N LEU A 280 15.57 -33.87 22.55
CA LEU A 280 16.82 -34.64 22.40
C LEU A 280 16.91 -35.84 23.35
N GLY A 281 16.16 -35.84 24.45
CA GLY A 281 16.24 -36.86 25.51
C GLY A 281 17.34 -36.60 26.55
N ASP A 282 17.91 -35.40 26.58
CA ASP A 282 19.02 -35.02 27.46
C ASP A 282 18.58 -34.65 28.89
N VAL A 283 17.26 -34.51 29.12
CA VAL A 283 16.71 -34.06 30.40
C VAL A 283 16.23 -35.27 31.23
N PRO A 284 16.72 -35.44 32.48
CA PRO A 284 16.16 -36.40 33.42
C PRO A 284 14.84 -35.86 34.00
N SER A 285 13.75 -35.93 33.24
CA SER A 285 12.39 -35.69 33.77
C SER A 285 11.82 -36.96 34.42
N VAL A 286 10.96 -36.81 35.43
CA VAL A 286 10.30 -37.89 36.19
C VAL A 286 9.47 -38.82 35.29
N THR A 287 9.14 -38.38 34.08
CA THR A 287 8.60 -39.17 32.98
C THR A 287 9.57 -39.14 31.79
N ALA A 288 10.01 -40.30 31.32
CA ALA A 288 10.72 -40.41 30.05
C ALA A 288 9.84 -39.85 28.92
N VAL A 289 10.44 -39.12 27.97
CA VAL A 289 9.72 -38.68 26.76
C VAL A 289 9.13 -39.94 26.10
N PRO A 290 7.78 -40.06 26.01
CA PRO A 290 7.13 -41.18 25.37
C PRO A 290 7.64 -41.36 23.96
N VAL A 291 7.84 -42.62 23.58
CA VAL A 291 8.21 -43.01 22.22
C VAL A 291 7.24 -42.38 21.23
N GLY A 292 7.74 -41.54 20.31
CA GLY A 292 6.96 -40.86 19.27
C GLY A 292 6.50 -39.43 19.55
N GLU A 293 6.72 -38.87 20.76
CA GLU A 293 6.37 -37.46 21.06
C GLU A 293 7.13 -36.48 20.14
N THR A 294 8.43 -36.70 19.97
CA THR A 294 9.29 -35.87 19.10
C THR A 294 8.85 -35.92 17.63
N ALA A 295 8.37 -37.08 17.15
CA ALA A 295 7.86 -37.24 15.80
C ALA A 295 6.58 -36.39 15.60
N ARG A 296 5.57 -36.58 16.47
CA ARG A 296 4.30 -35.83 16.41
C ARG A 296 4.48 -34.32 16.50
N TRP A 297 5.47 -33.88 17.29
CA TRP A 297 5.80 -32.46 17.39
C TRP A 297 6.33 -31.89 16.06
N LEU A 298 7.26 -32.60 15.41
CA LEU A 298 7.82 -32.18 14.14
C LEU A 298 6.77 -32.20 13.03
N GLU A 299 5.90 -33.22 13.00
CA GLU A 299 4.75 -33.30 12.08
C GLU A 299 3.86 -32.05 12.19
N ARG A 300 3.48 -31.68 13.41
CA ARG A 300 2.68 -30.47 13.68
C ARG A 300 3.38 -29.18 13.24
N CYS A 301 4.69 -29.08 13.42
CA CYS A 301 5.48 -27.94 12.93
C CYS A 301 5.45 -27.85 11.39
N LEU A 302 5.66 -28.98 10.70
CA LEU A 302 5.60 -29.04 9.25
C LEU A 302 4.20 -28.74 8.72
N GLU A 303 3.16 -29.15 9.44
CA GLU A 303 1.77 -28.80 9.15
C GLU A 303 1.48 -27.31 9.31
N SER A 304 2.21 -26.57 10.15
CA SER A 304 1.98 -25.12 10.32
C SER A 304 2.64 -24.27 9.23
N LEU A 305 3.68 -24.78 8.56
CA LEU A 305 4.51 -24.05 7.59
C LEU A 305 3.97 -24.07 6.14
N ARG A 306 2.65 -24.03 5.96
CA ARG A 306 1.93 -24.20 4.67
C ARG A 306 2.02 -22.99 3.71
N ASP A 307 3.23 -22.48 3.46
CA ASP A 307 3.53 -21.46 2.43
C ASP A 307 4.31 -22.04 1.24
N ARG A 308 4.27 -21.35 0.11
CA ARG A 308 5.16 -21.45 -1.04
C ARG A 308 6.65 -21.41 -0.70
N GLU A 309 7.06 -20.87 0.45
CA GLU A 309 8.48 -20.80 0.83
C GLU A 309 9.03 -22.13 1.39
N GLY A 310 8.20 -22.96 2.02
CA GLY A 310 8.60 -24.24 2.64
C GLY A 310 9.29 -24.08 4.01
N PRO A 311 9.83 -25.18 4.60
CA PRO A 311 10.47 -25.12 5.91
C PRO A 311 11.72 -24.23 5.93
N SER A 312 11.84 -23.40 6.97
CA SER A 312 12.96 -22.47 7.11
C SER A 312 14.27 -23.18 7.50
N GLN A 313 15.39 -22.44 7.46
CA GLN A 313 16.69 -22.97 7.90
C GLN A 313 16.67 -23.46 9.35
N VAL A 314 16.00 -22.73 10.25
CA VAL A 314 15.93 -23.10 11.68
C VAL A 314 15.21 -24.44 11.87
N ILE A 315 14.18 -24.74 11.06
CA ILE A 315 13.49 -26.03 11.11
C ILE A 315 14.41 -27.17 10.67
N HIS A 316 15.25 -26.95 9.66
CA HIS A 316 16.25 -27.95 9.25
C HIS A 316 17.27 -28.20 10.35
N GLU A 317 17.78 -27.14 10.99
CA GLU A 317 18.75 -27.23 12.09
C GLU A 317 18.15 -27.95 13.31
N VAL A 318 16.89 -27.68 13.66
CA VAL A 318 16.21 -28.39 14.75
C VAL A 318 15.94 -29.85 14.38
N ALA A 319 15.45 -30.13 13.17
CA ALA A 319 15.18 -31.48 12.70
C ALA A 319 16.45 -32.34 12.67
N GLU A 320 17.59 -31.78 12.24
CA GLU A 320 18.88 -32.47 12.26
C GLU A 320 19.33 -32.82 13.68
N ARG A 321 19.18 -31.90 14.63
CA ARG A 321 19.56 -32.13 16.04
C ARG A 321 18.73 -33.24 16.67
N ILE A 322 17.42 -33.26 16.43
CA ILE A 322 16.50 -34.27 17.02
C ILE A 322 16.49 -35.59 16.26
N ALA A 323 17.16 -35.70 15.11
CA ALA A 323 17.11 -36.87 14.24
C ALA A 323 17.61 -38.16 14.93
N LEU A 324 18.65 -38.07 15.77
CA LEU A 324 19.14 -39.22 16.54
C LEU A 324 18.06 -39.78 17.47
N ARG A 325 17.29 -38.91 18.11
CA ARG A 325 16.17 -39.32 18.96
C ARG A 325 15.03 -39.93 18.15
N LEU A 326 14.68 -39.31 17.03
CA LEU A 326 13.65 -39.82 16.12
C LEU A 326 13.99 -41.23 15.59
N ALA A 327 15.26 -41.47 15.24
CA ALA A 327 15.74 -42.77 14.80
C ALA A 327 15.70 -43.82 15.94
N ALA A 328 16.05 -43.43 17.16
CA ALA A 328 16.00 -44.30 18.33
C ALA A 328 14.56 -44.67 18.74
N ASP A 329 13.61 -43.74 18.61
CA ASP A 329 12.19 -43.99 18.91
C ASP A 329 11.54 -44.93 17.88
N GLY A 330 12.04 -44.95 16.64
CA GLY A 330 11.57 -45.87 15.60
C GLY A 330 10.12 -45.64 15.14
N VAL A 331 9.50 -44.52 15.50
CA VAL A 331 8.11 -44.17 15.13
C VAL A 331 8.10 -43.51 13.75
N PRO A 332 7.38 -44.07 12.75
CA PRO A 332 7.31 -43.48 11.42
C PRO A 332 6.71 -42.07 11.44
N LEU A 333 7.43 -41.11 10.86
CA LEU A 333 7.00 -39.71 10.76
C LEU A 333 6.07 -39.49 9.55
N GLU A 334 4.89 -38.91 9.78
CA GLU A 334 3.90 -38.59 8.75
C GLU A 334 4.15 -37.23 8.09
N ILE A 335 4.29 -37.22 6.77
CA ILE A 335 4.33 -35.99 5.96
C ILE A 335 2.96 -35.80 5.30
N GLN A 336 2.36 -34.61 5.39
CA GLN A 336 1.10 -34.35 4.72
C GLN A 336 1.28 -34.00 3.24
N TYR A 337 0.50 -34.66 2.37
CA TYR A 337 0.62 -34.53 0.91
C TYR A 337 -0.62 -33.96 0.20
N LYS A 338 -1.79 -33.84 0.86
CA LYS A 338 -3.08 -33.50 0.23
C LYS A 338 -3.46 -32.01 0.32
N PRO A 339 -3.96 -31.38 -0.76
CA PRO A 339 -4.58 -30.05 -0.68
C PRO A 339 -5.95 -30.11 -0.01
N MET A 340 -6.12 -29.40 1.11
CA MET A 340 -7.45 -29.06 1.61
C MET A 340 -7.99 -27.86 0.81
N ARG A 341 -9.29 -27.86 0.52
CA ARG A 341 -9.95 -27.00 -0.47
C ARG A 341 -9.70 -25.48 -0.28
N ARG A 342 -9.70 -24.82 -1.45
CA ARG A 342 -9.99 -23.42 -1.80
C ARG A 342 -8.90 -22.35 -1.74
N ASP A 343 -7.94 -22.31 -0.81
CA ASP A 343 -6.98 -21.17 -0.81
C ASP A 343 -5.49 -21.48 -0.46
N GLY A 344 -5.08 -22.74 -0.26
CA GLY A 344 -3.70 -23.09 0.13
C GLY A 344 -2.90 -23.86 -0.94
N ILE A 345 -1.75 -23.33 -1.37
CA ILE A 345 -0.74 -24.07 -2.16
C ILE A 345 0.24 -24.71 -1.17
N LEU A 346 0.25 -26.04 -1.06
CA LEU A 346 1.13 -26.80 -0.16
C LEU A 346 2.48 -27.10 -0.80
N CYS A 347 3.57 -26.96 -0.04
CA CYS A 347 4.91 -27.40 -0.42
C CYS A 347 5.27 -28.75 0.20
N VAL A 348 5.96 -29.60 -0.56
CA VAL A 348 6.50 -30.89 -0.11
C VAL A 348 8.01 -30.76 0.09
N PRO A 349 8.53 -30.93 1.32
CA PRO A 349 9.95 -30.72 1.62
C PRO A 349 10.79 -31.99 1.37
N LEU A 350 11.03 -32.31 0.09
CA LEU A 350 11.77 -33.52 -0.31
C LEU A 350 13.21 -33.51 0.22
N ASP A 351 13.84 -32.33 0.29
CA ASP A 351 15.16 -32.14 0.88
C ASP A 351 15.21 -32.46 2.38
N LEU A 352 14.21 -32.05 3.15
CA LEU A 352 14.10 -32.42 4.57
C LEU A 352 13.81 -33.91 4.76
N MET A 353 12.98 -34.51 3.91
CA MET A 353 12.70 -35.95 3.96
C MET A 353 13.96 -36.78 3.69
N ASP A 354 14.79 -36.39 2.71
CA ASP A 354 16.06 -37.04 2.43
C ASP A 354 17.05 -36.93 3.61
N LEU A 355 17.11 -35.77 4.28
CA LEU A 355 17.89 -35.59 5.50
C LEU A 355 17.45 -36.52 6.63
N LEU A 356 16.13 -36.68 6.84
CA LEU A 356 15.60 -37.56 7.89
C LEU A 356 15.92 -39.04 7.62
N LEU A 357 15.77 -39.49 6.36
CA LEU A 357 16.14 -40.85 5.96
C LEU A 357 17.65 -41.10 6.08
N GLU A 358 18.50 -40.13 5.75
CA GLU A 358 19.96 -40.23 5.97
C GLU A 358 20.30 -40.50 7.44
N ARG A 359 19.57 -39.87 8.36
CA ARG A 359 19.77 -40.02 9.80
C ARG A 359 19.10 -41.27 10.38
N GLY A 360 18.51 -42.13 9.54
CA GLY A 360 17.85 -43.36 9.96
C GLY A 360 16.47 -43.16 10.58
N VAL A 361 15.83 -42.01 10.38
CA VAL A 361 14.48 -41.74 10.88
C VAL A 361 13.46 -42.45 9.99
N PRO A 362 12.59 -43.33 10.52
CA PRO A 362 11.54 -43.95 9.73
C PRO A 362 10.50 -42.91 9.30
N LEU A 363 10.13 -42.93 8.02
CA LEU A 363 9.02 -42.14 7.48
C LEU A 363 7.82 -43.05 7.19
N ALA A 364 6.61 -42.52 7.38
CA ALA A 364 5.35 -43.20 7.07
C ALA A 364 5.24 -43.48 5.56
N ASP A 365 4.43 -44.48 5.19
CA ASP A 365 4.27 -44.87 3.79
C ASP A 365 3.72 -43.69 2.96
N PRO A 366 4.37 -43.38 1.82
CA PRO A 366 3.91 -42.30 0.97
C PRO A 366 2.56 -42.66 0.30
N PRO A 367 1.69 -41.67 0.05
CA PRO A 367 0.49 -41.89 -0.76
C PRO A 367 0.89 -42.18 -2.22
N LYS A 368 -0.07 -42.70 -3.00
CA LYS A 368 0.07 -43.04 -4.44
C LYS A 368 0.62 -41.92 -5.37
N ARG A 369 0.84 -40.72 -4.83
CA ARG A 369 1.58 -39.60 -5.43
C ARG A 369 2.00 -38.63 -4.32
N LEU A 370 3.30 -38.33 -4.22
CA LEU A 370 3.91 -37.47 -3.18
C LEU A 370 3.42 -36.01 -3.17
N GLY A 371 2.50 -35.58 -4.03
CA GLY A 371 1.92 -34.24 -3.98
C GLY A 371 1.50 -33.68 -5.34
N SER A 372 1.53 -32.35 -5.47
CA SER A 372 1.20 -31.64 -6.70
C SER A 372 2.37 -31.69 -7.69
N PRO A 373 2.13 -31.92 -9.00
CA PRO A 373 3.17 -31.93 -10.04
C PRO A 373 3.69 -30.53 -10.41
N HIS A 374 3.38 -29.49 -9.63
CA HIS A 374 3.97 -28.17 -9.84
C HIS A 374 5.31 -28.09 -9.13
N MET A 375 6.42 -28.14 -9.87
CA MET A 375 7.79 -28.16 -9.30
C MET A 375 8.08 -27.04 -8.29
N ARG A 376 7.46 -25.85 -8.43
CA ARG A 376 7.60 -24.75 -7.45
C ARG A 376 7.12 -25.09 -6.03
N ASN A 377 6.34 -26.15 -5.89
CA ASN A 377 5.82 -26.68 -4.63
C ASN A 377 6.70 -27.81 -4.08
N LEU A 378 7.79 -28.18 -4.75
CA LEU A 378 8.70 -29.23 -4.31
C LEU A 378 10.00 -28.57 -3.84
N LYS A 379 10.44 -28.86 -2.61
CA LYS A 379 11.71 -28.31 -2.08
C LYS A 379 12.79 -29.36 -2.20
N VAL A 380 13.74 -29.10 -3.08
CA VAL A 380 14.88 -29.99 -3.39
C VAL A 380 16.23 -29.27 -3.31
N ALA A 381 16.24 -27.93 -3.31
CA ALA A 381 17.44 -27.11 -3.47
C ALA A 381 18.54 -27.36 -2.43
N ARG A 382 18.20 -27.78 -1.20
CA ARG A 382 19.20 -28.09 -0.17
C ARG A 382 19.87 -29.45 -0.37
N ARG A 383 19.18 -30.40 -1.01
CA ARG A 383 19.62 -31.80 -1.23
C ARG A 383 19.10 -32.32 -2.58
N PRO A 384 19.62 -31.82 -3.72
CA PRO A 384 19.06 -32.14 -5.05
C PRO A 384 19.25 -33.61 -5.46
N GLU A 385 20.23 -34.30 -4.88
CA GLU A 385 20.50 -35.71 -5.23
C GLU A 385 19.48 -36.71 -4.67
N LEU A 386 18.75 -36.36 -3.62
CA LEU A 386 17.69 -37.20 -3.00
C LEU A 386 18.11 -38.67 -2.78
N ARG A 387 19.38 -38.91 -2.40
CA ARG A 387 20.02 -40.24 -2.37
C ARG A 387 19.27 -41.27 -1.51
N PHE A 388 18.77 -40.85 -0.35
CA PHE A 388 18.12 -41.76 0.60
C PHE A 388 16.64 -41.93 0.27
N LEU A 389 16.01 -40.88 -0.26
CA LEU A 389 14.62 -40.94 -0.72
C LEU A 389 14.47 -41.81 -1.98
N THR A 390 15.46 -41.82 -2.86
CA THR A 390 15.52 -42.70 -4.04
C THR A 390 15.93 -44.14 -3.69
N ALA A 391 16.68 -44.36 -2.61
CA ALA A 391 17.04 -45.69 -2.14
C ALA A 391 15.89 -46.42 -1.41
N ASP A 392 14.91 -45.71 -0.82
CA ASP A 392 13.73 -46.33 -0.22
C ASP A 392 12.71 -46.73 -1.31
N PRO A 393 12.41 -48.03 -1.51
CA PRO A 393 11.54 -48.50 -2.59
C PRO A 393 10.13 -47.91 -2.57
N ARG A 394 9.62 -47.53 -1.39
CA ARG A 394 8.28 -46.95 -1.24
C ARG A 394 8.25 -45.54 -1.81
N PHE A 395 9.21 -44.71 -1.41
CA PHE A 395 9.31 -43.32 -1.86
C PHE A 395 9.78 -43.21 -3.30
N ALA A 396 10.71 -44.08 -3.73
CA ALA A 396 11.15 -44.15 -5.12
C ALA A 396 9.98 -44.38 -6.09
N ARG A 397 9.04 -45.30 -5.75
CA ARG A 397 7.84 -45.56 -6.54
C ARG A 397 6.95 -44.32 -6.69
N GLU A 398 6.69 -43.63 -5.58
CA GLU A 398 5.78 -42.47 -5.58
C GLU A 398 6.43 -41.19 -6.12
N LEU A 399 7.75 -41.05 -5.96
CA LEU A 399 8.55 -40.00 -6.60
C LEU A 399 8.58 -40.18 -8.11
N ARG A 400 8.76 -41.43 -8.59
CA ARG A 400 8.61 -41.78 -10.01
C ARG A 400 7.24 -41.40 -10.56
N SER A 401 6.16 -41.74 -9.85
CA SER A 401 4.79 -41.34 -10.20
C SER A 401 4.63 -39.81 -10.27
N LEU A 402 5.20 -39.06 -9.32
CA LEU A 402 5.18 -37.61 -9.31
C LEU A 402 5.95 -36.99 -10.48
N MET A 403 7.19 -37.44 -10.71
CA MET A 403 8.03 -37.01 -11.84
C MET A 403 7.33 -37.30 -13.17
N ARG A 404 6.66 -38.46 -13.26
CA ARG A 404 5.84 -38.80 -14.43
C ARG A 404 4.69 -37.82 -14.62
N ALA A 405 3.95 -37.49 -13.57
CA ALA A 405 2.87 -36.50 -13.63
C ALA A 405 3.35 -35.08 -13.99
N VAL A 406 4.59 -34.71 -13.63
CA VAL A 406 5.23 -33.45 -14.08
C VAL A 406 5.44 -33.48 -15.59
N LEU A 407 6.05 -34.55 -16.12
CA LEU A 407 6.29 -34.73 -17.55
C LEU A 407 4.98 -34.82 -18.35
N ASP A 408 3.97 -35.50 -17.79
CA ASP A 408 2.64 -35.65 -18.37
C ASP A 408 1.78 -34.36 -18.26
N MET A 409 2.29 -33.32 -17.60
CA MET A 409 1.62 -32.03 -17.38
C MET A 409 0.24 -32.14 -16.71
N GLU A 410 0.08 -33.08 -15.77
CA GLU A 410 -1.20 -33.28 -15.10
C GLU A 410 -1.58 -32.05 -14.24
N SER A 411 -2.61 -31.30 -14.65
CA SER A 411 -3.13 -30.19 -13.85
C SER A 411 -4.23 -30.68 -12.90
N GLY A 412 -4.07 -30.44 -11.59
CA GLY A 412 -5.02 -30.88 -10.55
C GLY A 412 -6.43 -30.26 -10.61
N PHE A 413 -6.75 -29.45 -11.63
CA PHE A 413 -8.05 -28.80 -11.82
C PHE A 413 -8.71 -29.07 -13.17
N THR A 414 -8.07 -29.79 -14.09
CA THR A 414 -8.69 -30.24 -15.36
C THR A 414 -7.78 -31.25 -16.04
N VAL A 415 -8.32 -32.44 -16.30
CA VAL A 415 -7.69 -33.45 -17.17
C VAL A 415 -8.09 -33.11 -18.61
N GLY A 416 -7.12 -32.95 -19.51
CA GLY A 416 -7.37 -33.03 -20.97
C GLY A 416 -7.22 -31.76 -21.83
N GLY A 417 -6.54 -30.69 -21.39
CA GLY A 417 -6.34 -29.48 -22.22
C GLY A 417 -4.90 -28.95 -22.24
N ASN A 418 -4.28 -28.87 -23.43
CA ASN A 418 -2.95 -28.28 -23.61
C ASN A 418 -2.99 -26.74 -23.74
N ASN A 419 -3.46 -26.04 -22.72
CA ASN A 419 -3.53 -24.57 -22.75
C ASN A 419 -2.17 -23.89 -22.48
N TRP A 420 -1.17 -24.65 -22.02
CA TRP A 420 0.10 -24.11 -21.54
C TRP A 420 1.25 -24.24 -22.53
N TYR A 421 1.35 -25.27 -23.37
CA TYR A 421 2.47 -25.46 -24.31
C TYR A 421 1.99 -25.86 -25.71
N GLN A 422 2.18 -25.01 -26.71
CA GLN A 422 1.90 -25.38 -28.09
C GLN A 422 3.12 -26.05 -28.73
N PRO A 423 2.96 -27.02 -29.66
CA PRO A 423 4.06 -27.79 -30.25
C PRO A 423 5.22 -26.94 -30.82
N HIS A 424 4.95 -25.72 -31.27
CA HIS A 424 5.93 -24.81 -31.86
C HIS A 424 6.65 -23.91 -30.84
N GLU A 425 6.23 -23.82 -29.58
CA GLU A 425 6.82 -22.91 -28.58
C GLU A 425 8.19 -23.41 -28.06
N LEU A 426 9.02 -22.50 -27.52
CA LEU A 426 10.40 -22.79 -27.04
C LEU A 426 10.57 -22.60 -25.51
N LYS A 427 9.48 -22.43 -24.77
CA LYS A 427 9.48 -22.00 -23.37
C LYS A 427 9.63 -23.13 -22.33
N GLY A 428 10.09 -24.30 -22.76
CA GLY A 428 10.34 -25.47 -21.93
C GLY A 428 11.48 -25.28 -20.92
N TRP A 429 11.85 -26.37 -20.25
CA TRP A 429 13.06 -26.39 -19.43
C TRP A 429 14.29 -26.03 -20.28
N ARG A 430 15.22 -25.24 -19.73
CA ARG A 430 16.49 -24.93 -20.40
C ARG A 430 17.57 -25.96 -20.08
N GLU A 431 17.59 -26.40 -18.84
CA GLU A 431 18.47 -27.42 -18.28
C GLU A 431 17.61 -28.46 -17.56
N VAL A 432 18.20 -29.60 -17.19
CA VAL A 432 17.52 -30.61 -16.38
C VAL A 432 17.19 -30.00 -15.01
N PRO A 433 15.90 -29.91 -14.61
CA PRO A 433 15.54 -29.33 -13.31
C PRO A 433 16.14 -30.14 -12.15
N GLU A 434 16.41 -29.48 -11.01
CA GLU A 434 16.99 -30.12 -9.81
C GLU A 434 16.28 -31.41 -9.38
N LEU A 435 14.95 -31.49 -9.56
CA LEU A 435 14.17 -32.70 -9.28
C LEU A 435 14.63 -33.90 -10.13
N PHE A 436 14.97 -33.67 -11.40
CA PHE A 436 15.36 -34.68 -12.38
C PHE A 436 16.88 -34.88 -12.48
N ALA A 437 17.68 -34.07 -11.78
CA ALA A 437 19.14 -34.11 -11.79
C ALA A 437 19.70 -35.21 -10.87
N ASN A 438 19.15 -36.43 -10.98
CA ASN A 438 19.56 -37.63 -10.27
C ASN A 438 19.26 -38.88 -11.13
N ASP A 439 19.82 -40.03 -10.75
CA ASP A 439 19.73 -41.28 -11.55
C ASP A 439 18.28 -41.71 -11.81
N LEU A 440 17.42 -41.63 -10.79
CA LEU A 440 15.99 -41.95 -10.93
C LEU A 440 15.29 -40.98 -11.89
N GLY A 441 15.58 -39.67 -11.80
CA GLY A 441 15.05 -38.67 -12.71
C GLY A 441 15.42 -38.95 -14.17
N HIS A 442 16.66 -39.35 -14.42
CA HIS A 442 17.12 -39.76 -15.76
C HIS A 442 16.46 -41.06 -16.24
N GLU A 443 16.28 -42.05 -15.36
CA GLU A 443 15.54 -43.29 -15.67
C GLU A 443 14.09 -42.97 -16.07
N VAL A 444 13.38 -42.17 -15.27
CA VAL A 444 11.99 -41.78 -15.53
C VAL A 444 11.83 -41.00 -16.83
N LEU A 445 12.79 -40.13 -17.15
CA LEU A 445 12.82 -39.44 -18.45
C LEU A 445 12.92 -40.43 -19.62
N ARG A 446 13.76 -41.46 -19.51
CA ARG A 446 13.90 -42.50 -20.57
C ARG A 446 12.67 -43.39 -20.68
N GLU A 447 12.09 -43.80 -19.55
CA GLU A 447 10.84 -44.57 -19.52
C GLU A 447 9.68 -43.77 -20.13
N TRP A 448 9.51 -42.51 -19.71
CA TRP A 448 8.51 -41.60 -20.27
C TRP A 448 8.71 -41.43 -21.79
N PHE A 449 9.96 -41.26 -22.23
CA PHE A 449 10.26 -41.16 -23.65
C PHE A 449 9.86 -42.41 -24.45
N ALA A 450 10.17 -43.60 -23.92
CA ALA A 450 9.77 -44.87 -24.54
C ALA A 450 8.24 -45.00 -24.64
N ASP A 451 7.49 -44.57 -23.63
CA ASP A 451 6.03 -44.59 -23.64
C ASP A 451 5.44 -43.60 -24.65
N GLU A 452 6.00 -42.39 -24.79
CA GLU A 452 5.55 -41.45 -25.83
C GLU A 452 5.84 -41.99 -27.23
N ARG A 453 6.97 -42.70 -27.43
CA ARG A 453 7.26 -43.42 -28.69
C ARG A 453 6.27 -44.55 -28.95
N ALA A 454 5.92 -45.34 -27.94
CA ALA A 454 4.91 -46.39 -28.08
C ALA A 454 3.52 -45.82 -28.45
N ARG A 455 3.14 -44.67 -27.87
CA ARG A 455 1.91 -43.95 -28.24
C ARG A 455 1.92 -43.51 -29.70
N LEU A 456 3.08 -43.04 -30.20
CA LEU A 456 3.24 -42.71 -31.61
C LEU A 456 2.96 -43.93 -32.52
N GLY A 457 3.50 -45.10 -32.16
CA GLY A 457 3.31 -46.35 -32.90
C GLY A 457 1.90 -46.95 -32.85
N ALA A 458 1.07 -46.56 -31.88
CA ALA A 458 -0.32 -47.02 -31.75
C ALA A 458 -1.32 -46.28 -32.66
N GLY A 459 -0.88 -45.21 -33.33
CA GLY A 459 -1.73 -44.33 -34.14
C GLY A 459 -2.40 -43.25 -33.29
N LEU A 460 -2.17 -41.98 -33.63
CA LEU A 460 -2.70 -40.81 -32.91
C LEU A 460 -3.58 -39.97 -33.84
N CYS A 461 -4.61 -39.32 -33.28
CA CYS A 461 -5.27 -38.21 -33.98
C CYS A 461 -4.46 -36.91 -33.84
N LEU A 462 -4.82 -35.87 -34.59
CA LEU A 462 -4.04 -34.64 -34.67
C LEU A 462 -3.95 -33.90 -33.33
N GLY A 463 -5.04 -33.94 -32.54
CA GLY A 463 -5.08 -33.35 -31.21
C GLY A 463 -4.18 -34.09 -30.20
N GLU A 464 -4.09 -35.41 -30.31
CA GLU A 464 -3.22 -36.25 -29.45
C GLU A 464 -1.75 -36.05 -29.79
N LEU A 465 -1.41 -35.89 -31.07
CA LEU A 465 -0.06 -35.53 -31.50
C LEU A 465 0.35 -34.15 -30.96
N ALA A 466 -0.57 -33.17 -30.99
CA ALA A 466 -0.30 -31.84 -30.43
C ALA A 466 -0.06 -31.87 -28.91
N LEU A 467 -0.77 -32.73 -28.18
CA LEU A 467 -0.56 -32.98 -26.75
C LEU A 467 0.81 -33.62 -26.50
N LEU A 468 1.16 -34.65 -27.27
CA LEU A 468 2.46 -35.34 -27.18
C LEU A 468 3.61 -34.35 -27.40
N LEU A 469 3.58 -33.58 -28.49
CA LEU A 469 4.63 -32.61 -28.79
C LEU A 469 4.70 -31.47 -27.75
N GLY A 470 3.55 -31.06 -27.20
CA GLY A 470 3.51 -30.10 -26.08
C GLY A 470 4.27 -30.61 -24.84
N ARG A 471 4.24 -31.91 -24.55
CA ARG A 471 5.01 -32.51 -23.45
C ARG A 471 6.52 -32.51 -23.73
N PHE A 472 6.94 -32.74 -24.97
CA PHE A 472 8.35 -32.57 -25.37
C PHE A 472 8.82 -31.12 -25.32
N VAL A 473 7.95 -30.16 -25.63
CA VAL A 473 8.25 -28.74 -25.40
C VAL A 473 8.43 -28.49 -23.90
N HIS A 474 7.56 -29.02 -23.03
CA HIS A 474 7.71 -28.88 -21.58
C HIS A 474 9.04 -29.46 -21.07
N ALA A 475 9.36 -30.70 -21.44
CA ALA A 475 10.59 -31.39 -21.06
C ALA A 475 11.85 -30.65 -21.52
N GLY A 476 11.76 -29.89 -22.62
CA GLY A 476 12.78 -28.91 -22.99
C GLY A 476 14.18 -29.54 -22.99
N GLY A 477 15.18 -28.85 -22.44
CA GLY A 477 16.61 -29.21 -22.41
C GLY A 477 16.93 -30.60 -21.86
N ALA A 478 16.03 -31.21 -21.08
CA ALA A 478 16.21 -32.59 -20.64
C ALA A 478 16.24 -33.59 -21.81
N VAL A 479 15.57 -33.28 -22.92
CA VAL A 479 15.63 -34.07 -24.16
C VAL A 479 17.04 -34.08 -24.73
N ASP A 480 17.70 -32.91 -24.78
CA ASP A 480 19.05 -32.79 -25.34
C ASP A 480 20.08 -33.52 -24.47
N ALA A 481 19.91 -33.44 -23.15
CA ALA A 481 20.85 -33.99 -22.18
C ALA A 481 20.72 -35.51 -21.97
N VAL A 482 19.51 -36.09 -22.11
CA VAL A 482 19.25 -37.47 -21.66
C VAL A 482 18.70 -38.40 -22.75
N LEU A 483 18.07 -37.86 -23.81
CA LEU A 483 17.17 -38.63 -24.69
C LEU A 483 17.61 -38.72 -26.17
N LYS A 484 18.91 -38.61 -26.47
CA LYS A 484 19.43 -38.76 -27.85
C LYS A 484 19.21 -40.18 -28.39
N ASP A 485 18.52 -40.30 -29.54
CA ASP A 485 18.22 -41.56 -30.22
C ASP A 485 17.88 -41.33 -31.72
N SER A 486 18.77 -41.77 -32.62
CA SER A 486 18.58 -41.65 -34.09
C SER A 486 17.38 -42.44 -34.62
N ALA A 487 17.09 -43.61 -34.03
CA ALA A 487 15.97 -44.44 -34.47
C ALA A 487 14.64 -43.76 -34.10
N ALA A 488 14.55 -43.20 -32.89
CA ALA A 488 13.41 -42.39 -32.49
C ALA A 488 13.25 -41.15 -33.37
N ALA A 489 14.35 -40.46 -33.70
CA ALA A 489 14.31 -39.32 -34.61
C ALA A 489 13.70 -39.69 -35.98
N ALA A 490 14.05 -40.85 -36.53
CA ALA A 490 13.46 -41.35 -37.77
C ALA A 490 11.97 -41.70 -37.63
N GLU A 491 11.54 -42.28 -36.50
CA GLU A 491 10.13 -42.57 -36.20
C GLU A 491 9.28 -41.28 -36.16
N PHE A 492 9.73 -40.24 -35.47
CA PHE A 492 9.05 -38.95 -35.42
C PHE A 492 9.04 -38.24 -36.78
N ALA A 493 10.09 -38.39 -37.59
CA ALA A 493 10.13 -37.85 -38.95
C ALA A 493 9.14 -38.54 -39.91
N ALA A 494 8.77 -39.80 -39.63
CA ALA A 494 7.90 -40.60 -40.49
C ALA A 494 6.39 -40.40 -40.23
N VAL A 495 6.00 -39.51 -39.32
CA VAL A 495 4.59 -39.27 -38.94
C VAL A 495 3.81 -38.66 -40.12
N ASP A 496 2.78 -39.36 -40.62
CA ASP A 496 1.87 -38.84 -41.67
C ASP A 496 0.89 -37.80 -41.10
N LEU A 497 1.43 -36.65 -40.74
CA LEU A 497 0.69 -35.49 -40.24
C LEU A 497 -0.43 -35.06 -41.20
N LEU A 498 -0.16 -35.13 -42.51
CA LEU A 498 -1.11 -34.74 -43.53
C LEU A 498 -2.29 -35.71 -43.59
N GLY A 499 -2.03 -37.02 -43.54
CA GLY A 499 -3.08 -38.02 -43.44
C GLY A 499 -3.97 -37.84 -42.21
N MET A 500 -3.38 -37.50 -41.05
CA MET A 500 -4.13 -37.20 -39.83
C MET A 500 -5.01 -35.96 -39.97
N LEU A 501 -4.52 -34.89 -40.60
CA LEU A 501 -5.30 -33.68 -40.84
C LEU A 501 -6.45 -33.95 -41.83
N MET A 502 -6.18 -34.63 -42.93
CA MET A 502 -7.19 -34.91 -43.96
C MET A 502 -8.34 -35.78 -43.44
N ALA A 503 -8.07 -36.69 -42.51
CA ALA A 503 -9.11 -37.50 -41.85
C ALA A 503 -10.06 -36.68 -40.96
N GLU A 504 -9.66 -35.48 -40.53
CA GLU A 504 -10.47 -34.58 -39.69
C GLU A 504 -11.06 -33.39 -40.46
N LEU A 505 -10.74 -33.26 -41.75
CA LEU A 505 -11.30 -32.26 -42.65
C LEU A 505 -12.43 -32.87 -43.50
N PRO A 506 -13.40 -32.05 -43.96
CA PRO A 506 -14.40 -32.51 -44.93
C PRO A 506 -13.77 -33.01 -46.25
N ASP A 507 -14.37 -34.03 -46.86
CA ASP A 507 -13.91 -34.66 -48.12
C ASP A 507 -13.85 -33.71 -49.34
N VAL A 508 -14.33 -32.47 -49.20
CA VAL A 508 -14.31 -31.46 -50.27
C VAL A 508 -12.93 -30.81 -50.45
N PHE A 509 -11.99 -31.00 -49.52
CA PHE A 509 -10.65 -30.44 -49.60
C PHE A 509 -9.68 -31.37 -50.34
N ASP A 510 -8.90 -30.83 -51.28
CA ASP A 510 -7.84 -31.58 -51.96
C ASP A 510 -6.60 -31.75 -51.06
N ARG A 511 -6.02 -32.95 -51.07
CA ARG A 511 -4.87 -33.30 -50.22
C ARG A 511 -3.61 -32.48 -50.55
N VAL A 512 -3.34 -32.23 -51.83
CA VAL A 512 -2.14 -31.49 -52.28
C VAL A 512 -2.27 -30.01 -51.93
N GLU A 513 -3.48 -29.45 -52.04
CA GLU A 513 -3.77 -28.08 -51.64
C GLU A 513 -3.64 -27.87 -50.14
N ILE A 514 -4.17 -28.78 -49.32
CA ILE A 514 -4.02 -28.73 -47.86
C ILE A 514 -2.57 -28.94 -47.42
N GLU A 515 -1.83 -29.84 -48.08
CA GLU A 515 -0.39 -30.01 -47.82
C GLU A 515 0.39 -28.72 -48.07
N THR A 516 0.11 -28.09 -49.22
CA THR A 516 0.71 -26.80 -49.59
C THR A 516 0.35 -25.73 -48.56
N LEU A 517 -0.92 -25.68 -48.15
CA LEU A 517 -1.40 -24.74 -47.14
C LEU A 517 -0.71 -24.93 -45.78
N VAL A 518 -0.64 -26.18 -45.27
CA VAL A 518 0.05 -26.49 -44.01
C VAL A 518 1.54 -26.14 -44.10
N ARG A 519 2.13 -26.30 -45.29
CA ARG A 519 3.54 -25.98 -45.51
C ARG A 519 3.81 -24.47 -45.45
N GLU A 520 2.91 -23.67 -46.01
CA GLU A 520 3.05 -22.23 -46.19
C GLU A 520 2.56 -21.40 -44.99
N LEU A 521 1.62 -21.92 -44.20
CA LEU A 521 1.10 -21.22 -43.04
C LEU A 521 2.15 -21.13 -41.91
N PRO A 522 2.21 -20.00 -41.18
CA PRO A 522 3.08 -19.83 -40.03
C PRO A 522 2.59 -20.60 -38.80
N THR A 523 3.51 -20.95 -37.90
CA THR A 523 3.14 -21.46 -36.58
C THR A 523 2.57 -20.36 -35.70
N MET A 524 1.43 -20.59 -35.06
CA MET A 524 0.76 -19.59 -34.21
C MET A 524 0.06 -20.23 -33.00
N ARG A 525 -0.07 -19.49 -31.90
CA ARG A 525 -0.79 -19.98 -30.73
C ARG A 525 -2.28 -20.12 -31.01
N ILE A 526 -2.83 -21.29 -30.68
CA ILE A 526 -4.27 -21.55 -30.65
C ILE A 526 -4.83 -20.90 -29.37
N ALA A 527 -5.22 -19.63 -29.46
CA ALA A 527 -5.94 -18.90 -28.42
C ALA A 527 -7.07 -18.10 -29.09
N THR A 528 -8.06 -17.67 -28.31
CA THR A 528 -9.21 -16.84 -28.72
C THR A 528 -8.82 -15.42 -29.16
N SER A 529 -7.74 -15.26 -29.93
CA SER A 529 -7.41 -14.03 -30.63
C SER A 529 -8.06 -14.08 -32.01
N ASP A 530 -8.88 -13.08 -32.30
CA ASP A 530 -9.70 -12.89 -33.52
C ASP A 530 -8.92 -12.81 -34.85
N GLN A 531 -7.62 -13.04 -34.76
CA GLN A 531 -6.63 -12.75 -35.77
C GLN A 531 -6.19 -14.06 -36.45
N SER A 532 -5.64 -15.04 -35.72
CA SER A 532 -5.16 -16.30 -36.34
C SER A 532 -6.27 -17.06 -37.04
N GLU A 533 -7.50 -16.91 -36.54
CA GLU A 533 -8.69 -17.45 -37.19
C GLU A 533 -8.96 -16.87 -38.57
N ARG A 534 -8.68 -15.58 -38.80
CA ARG A 534 -8.94 -14.91 -40.08
C ARG A 534 -7.97 -15.38 -41.16
N THR A 535 -6.67 -15.42 -40.87
CA THR A 535 -5.66 -15.86 -41.85
C THR A 535 -5.88 -17.29 -42.36
N VAL A 536 -6.24 -18.21 -41.45
CA VAL A 536 -6.57 -19.59 -41.85
C VAL A 536 -7.91 -19.64 -42.59
N LEU A 537 -8.89 -18.85 -42.16
CA LEU A 537 -10.20 -18.76 -42.83
C LEU A 537 -10.09 -18.23 -44.26
N ASP A 538 -9.32 -17.17 -44.50
CA ASP A 538 -9.18 -16.55 -45.82
C ASP A 538 -8.49 -17.48 -46.81
N ARG A 539 -7.50 -18.25 -46.33
CA ARG A 539 -6.84 -19.27 -47.15
C ARG A 539 -7.72 -20.47 -47.45
N LEU A 540 -8.51 -20.94 -46.48
CA LEU A 540 -9.47 -22.01 -46.71
C LEU A 540 -10.61 -21.58 -47.65
N ARG A 541 -11.07 -20.31 -47.56
CA ARG A 541 -12.04 -19.73 -48.50
C ARG A 541 -11.50 -19.60 -49.92
N ALA A 542 -10.20 -19.34 -50.08
CA ALA A 542 -9.57 -19.29 -51.39
C ALA A 542 -9.52 -20.67 -52.08
N LEU A 543 -9.38 -21.75 -51.30
CA LEU A 543 -9.37 -23.13 -51.80
C LEU A 543 -10.77 -23.67 -52.10
N LEU A 544 -11.79 -23.23 -51.36
CA LEU A 544 -13.21 -23.54 -51.64
C LEU A 544 -14.07 -22.26 -51.67
N PRO A 545 -14.08 -21.54 -52.81
CA PRO A 545 -14.84 -20.29 -52.95
C PRO A 545 -16.35 -20.46 -52.80
N GLU A 546 -16.86 -21.67 -53.08
CA GLU A 546 -18.29 -21.99 -53.11
C GLU A 546 -18.83 -22.55 -51.78
N ALA A 547 -17.94 -22.79 -50.79
CA ALA A 547 -18.34 -23.29 -49.49
C ALA A 547 -19.09 -22.21 -48.67
N ARG A 548 -20.21 -22.59 -48.06
CA ARG A 548 -20.99 -21.66 -47.22
C ARG A 548 -20.27 -21.37 -45.91
N ALA A 549 -20.52 -20.20 -45.31
CA ALA A 549 -19.83 -19.77 -44.08
C ALA A 549 -20.03 -20.72 -42.87
N ASP A 550 -21.10 -21.52 -42.88
CA ASP A 550 -21.43 -22.56 -41.89
C ASP A 550 -20.69 -23.89 -42.12
N GLU A 551 -20.16 -24.13 -43.33
CA GLU A 551 -19.38 -25.33 -43.68
C GLU A 551 -17.92 -25.23 -43.18
N LEU A 552 -17.35 -24.03 -43.14
CA LEU A 552 -16.00 -23.73 -42.61
C LEU A 552 -16.03 -23.41 -41.11
N ARG A 553 -16.50 -24.36 -40.30
CA ARG A 553 -16.62 -24.21 -38.84
C ARG A 553 -15.28 -23.87 -38.18
N TRP A 554 -15.37 -23.18 -37.05
CA TRP A 554 -14.23 -22.85 -36.17
C TRP A 554 -13.31 -24.04 -35.92
N ALA A 555 -13.87 -25.23 -35.71
CA ALA A 555 -13.12 -26.46 -35.47
C ALA A 555 -12.14 -26.81 -36.60
N HIS A 556 -12.54 -26.67 -37.88
CA HIS A 556 -11.68 -27.02 -39.02
C HIS A 556 -10.46 -26.09 -39.11
N ARG A 557 -10.65 -24.79 -38.83
CA ARG A 557 -9.57 -23.79 -38.79
C ARG A 557 -8.55 -24.12 -37.71
N GLN A 558 -9.03 -24.53 -36.54
CA GLN A 558 -8.17 -24.96 -35.44
C GLN A 558 -7.39 -26.23 -35.80
N ARG A 559 -7.97 -27.18 -36.55
CA ARG A 559 -7.26 -28.38 -37.00
C ARG A 559 -6.12 -28.05 -37.96
N VAL A 560 -6.35 -27.20 -38.96
CA VAL A 560 -5.29 -26.77 -39.89
C VAL A 560 -4.14 -26.08 -39.13
N GLN A 561 -4.44 -25.13 -38.23
CA GLN A 561 -3.41 -24.47 -37.44
C GLN A 561 -2.69 -25.43 -36.49
N THR A 562 -3.40 -26.43 -35.94
CA THR A 562 -2.80 -27.48 -35.11
C THR A 562 -1.79 -28.29 -35.93
N ALA A 563 -2.11 -28.66 -37.16
CA ALA A 563 -1.17 -29.37 -38.04
C ALA A 563 0.09 -28.55 -38.34
N VAL A 564 -0.06 -27.26 -38.67
CA VAL A 564 1.08 -26.35 -38.89
C VAL A 564 2.01 -26.32 -37.67
N ASN A 565 1.42 -26.21 -36.47
CA ASN A 565 2.17 -26.22 -35.23
C ASN A 565 2.86 -27.56 -34.97
N CYS A 566 2.16 -28.67 -35.19
CA CYS A 566 2.69 -30.02 -35.03
C CYS A 566 3.87 -30.30 -35.96
N ARG A 567 3.82 -29.86 -37.22
CA ARG A 567 4.94 -29.98 -38.17
C ARG A 567 6.22 -29.36 -37.61
N ALA A 568 6.14 -28.10 -37.18
CA ALA A 568 7.30 -27.40 -36.61
C ALA A 568 7.78 -28.03 -35.30
N GLY A 569 6.86 -28.57 -34.50
CA GLY A 569 7.19 -29.35 -33.30
C GLY A 569 7.94 -30.64 -33.63
N LEU A 570 7.50 -31.39 -34.65
CA LEU A 570 8.14 -32.62 -35.13
C LEU A 570 9.55 -32.34 -35.65
N ASP A 571 9.72 -31.39 -36.58
CA ASP A 571 11.03 -31.04 -37.15
C ASP A 571 12.06 -30.71 -36.06
N ARG A 572 11.61 -29.96 -35.04
CA ARG A 572 12.45 -29.61 -33.90
C ARG A 572 12.77 -30.82 -33.04
N LEU A 573 11.78 -31.65 -32.71
CA LEU A 573 12.00 -32.84 -31.90
C LEU A 573 12.97 -33.80 -32.60
N VAL A 574 12.81 -34.04 -33.90
CA VAL A 574 13.73 -34.84 -34.72
C VAL A 574 15.16 -34.32 -34.60
N LYS A 575 15.36 -33.00 -34.76
CA LYS A 575 16.70 -32.40 -34.60
C LYS A 575 17.28 -32.62 -33.21
N ARG A 576 16.46 -32.51 -32.16
CA ARG A 576 16.90 -32.66 -30.77
C ARG A 576 17.22 -34.11 -30.41
N LEU A 577 16.54 -35.08 -30.99
CA LEU A 577 16.79 -36.51 -30.77
C LEU A 577 18.01 -37.02 -31.56
N SER A 578 18.33 -36.41 -32.69
CA SER A 578 19.51 -36.79 -33.48
C SER A 578 20.82 -36.62 -32.66
N PRO A 579 21.67 -37.66 -32.57
CA PRO A 579 23.02 -37.53 -32.05
C PRO A 579 23.87 -36.67 -33.00
N GLU A 580 24.79 -35.89 -32.44
CA GLU A 580 25.72 -35.10 -33.25
C GLU A 580 26.73 -36.03 -33.96
N PRO A 581 27.16 -35.70 -35.20
CA PRO A 581 28.15 -36.52 -35.91
C PRO A 581 29.49 -36.50 -35.18
N GLU A 582 30.06 -37.69 -34.89
CA GLU A 582 31.40 -37.84 -34.33
C GLU A 582 32.45 -37.16 -35.24
N ALA A 583 32.98 -36.03 -34.80
CA ALA A 583 34.15 -35.39 -35.39
C ALA A 583 35.28 -35.39 -34.36
N GLY A 584 36.22 -36.33 -34.54
CA GLY A 584 37.65 -36.17 -34.27
C GLY A 584 38.08 -35.66 -32.89
N ALA A 585 38.39 -36.60 -32.00
CA ALA A 585 39.21 -36.35 -30.82
C ALA A 585 40.52 -35.64 -31.20
N GLY A 586 40.69 -34.42 -30.69
CA GLY A 586 41.92 -33.64 -30.88
C GLY A 586 41.95 -32.24 -30.25
N ALA A 587 40.83 -31.69 -29.78
CA ALA A 587 40.83 -30.33 -29.22
C ALA A 587 39.92 -30.10 -27.99
N GLU A 588 39.28 -31.15 -27.45
CA GLU A 588 38.22 -30.96 -26.42
C GLU A 588 38.60 -31.46 -25.02
N ALA A 589 39.83 -31.96 -24.82
CA ALA A 589 40.27 -32.50 -23.53
C ALA A 589 40.99 -31.49 -22.59
N GLU A 590 41.11 -30.21 -22.96
CA GLU A 590 41.70 -29.18 -22.08
C GLU A 590 40.69 -28.14 -21.56
N ALA A 591 39.41 -28.23 -21.94
CA ALA A 591 38.40 -27.22 -21.58
C ALA A 591 37.60 -27.51 -20.28
N GLU A 592 37.71 -28.71 -19.69
CA GLU A 592 36.88 -29.12 -18.53
C GLU A 592 37.52 -28.92 -17.14
N ALA A 593 38.76 -28.42 -17.02
CA ALA A 593 39.43 -28.30 -15.70
C ALA A 593 39.36 -26.89 -15.04
N GLY A 594 38.71 -25.89 -15.66
CA GLY A 594 38.85 -24.49 -15.26
C GLY A 594 37.70 -23.82 -14.49
N ALA A 595 36.58 -24.50 -14.24
CA ALA A 595 35.40 -23.89 -13.60
C ALA A 595 35.40 -24.08 -12.07
N GLY A 596 36.43 -23.55 -11.42
CA GLY A 596 36.57 -23.52 -9.96
C GLY A 596 36.97 -22.13 -9.46
N ARG A 597 35.97 -21.25 -9.27
CA ARG A 597 35.97 -19.99 -8.48
C ARG A 597 37.02 -18.89 -8.77
N ARG A 598 36.44 -17.70 -8.99
CA ARG A 598 36.94 -16.31 -8.75
C ARG A 598 38.00 -15.76 -9.70
N GLY A 599 37.78 -14.49 -10.07
CA GLY A 599 38.87 -13.54 -10.30
C GLY A 599 38.76 -12.78 -11.60
N VAL A 600 38.89 -11.46 -11.49
CA VAL A 600 39.00 -10.46 -12.55
C VAL A 600 40.13 -10.80 -13.54
N VAL A 601 39.92 -10.48 -14.82
CA VAL A 601 40.83 -9.82 -15.80
C VAL A 601 40.59 -10.39 -17.21
N GLY A 602 40.40 -9.49 -18.18
CA GLY A 602 39.88 -9.75 -19.51
C GLY A 602 40.82 -10.42 -20.52
N GLY A 603 40.22 -10.86 -21.63
CA GLY A 603 40.90 -11.39 -22.81
C GLY A 603 39.95 -12.28 -23.63
N ALA A 604 39.70 -11.89 -24.88
CA ALA A 604 38.62 -12.37 -25.75
C ALA A 604 38.77 -13.81 -26.28
N ALA A 605 37.66 -14.55 -26.40
CA ALA A 605 37.47 -15.66 -27.36
C ALA A 605 35.96 -15.99 -27.56
N THR A 606 35.68 -16.62 -28.70
CA THR A 606 34.48 -16.61 -29.55
C THR A 606 33.34 -17.58 -29.19
N ALA A 607 32.09 -17.21 -29.55
CA ALA A 607 30.82 -17.79 -29.11
C ALA A 607 30.18 -18.84 -30.05
N VAL A 608 29.51 -19.86 -29.46
CA VAL A 608 28.47 -20.71 -30.11
C VAL A 608 27.14 -19.93 -30.18
N PRO A 609 26.31 -20.05 -31.25
CA PRO A 609 25.23 -19.10 -31.50
C PRO A 609 24.03 -19.33 -30.57
N ARG A 610 23.76 -18.36 -29.68
CA ARG A 610 22.49 -18.27 -28.95
C ARG A 610 21.36 -18.12 -29.96
N THR A 611 20.26 -18.86 -29.79
CA THR A 611 19.00 -18.57 -30.50
C THR A 611 18.69 -17.09 -30.30
N PRO A 612 18.57 -16.29 -31.36
CA PRO A 612 18.59 -14.85 -31.18
C PRO A 612 17.26 -14.42 -30.58
N SER A 613 17.31 -14.05 -29.30
CA SER A 613 16.18 -13.55 -28.53
C SER A 613 16.65 -12.30 -27.82
N GLY A 614 16.14 -11.14 -28.22
CA GLY A 614 16.50 -9.85 -27.65
C GLY A 614 16.14 -8.68 -28.54
N PHE A 615 16.27 -7.44 -28.05
CA PHE A 615 15.86 -6.26 -28.81
C PHE A 615 16.58 -6.12 -30.14
N ALA A 616 17.92 -6.23 -30.15
CA ALA A 616 18.77 -6.08 -31.35
C ALA A 616 18.43 -7.09 -32.47
N TRP A 617 17.87 -8.25 -32.13
CA TRP A 617 17.49 -9.25 -33.12
C TRP A 617 16.36 -8.75 -34.05
N ILE A 618 15.38 -8.04 -33.51
CA ILE A 618 14.26 -7.48 -34.31
C ILE A 618 14.81 -6.56 -35.42
N PHE A 619 15.84 -5.79 -35.10
CA PHE A 619 16.47 -4.87 -36.04
C PHE A 619 17.25 -5.63 -37.12
N ALA A 620 18.04 -6.63 -36.75
CA ALA A 620 18.77 -7.45 -37.73
C ALA A 620 17.84 -8.12 -38.76
N GLU A 621 16.67 -8.62 -38.33
CA GLU A 621 15.69 -9.23 -39.22
C GLU A 621 15.05 -8.20 -40.18
N LEU A 622 14.83 -6.96 -39.73
CA LEU A 622 14.31 -5.88 -40.59
C LEU A 622 15.35 -5.41 -41.60
N GLU A 623 16.63 -5.33 -41.22
CA GLU A 623 17.72 -5.02 -42.15
C GLU A 623 17.83 -6.08 -43.24
N ALA A 624 17.74 -7.36 -42.85
CA ALA A 624 17.72 -8.48 -43.79
C ALA A 624 16.50 -8.44 -44.72
N LEU A 625 15.33 -8.03 -44.21
CA LEU A 625 14.11 -7.89 -45.01
C LEU A 625 14.18 -6.74 -46.03
N ALA A 626 14.86 -5.64 -45.69
CA ALA A 626 15.04 -4.49 -46.57
C ALA A 626 16.07 -4.75 -47.70
N ALA A 627 16.99 -5.70 -47.50
CA ALA A 627 18.00 -6.07 -48.50
C ALA A 627 17.40 -6.56 -49.83
N ALA A 628 18.13 -6.35 -50.93
CA ALA A 628 17.66 -6.65 -52.28
C ALA A 628 17.41 -8.16 -52.49
N GLY A 629 16.18 -8.55 -52.85
CA GLY A 629 15.84 -9.93 -53.23
C GLY A 629 14.43 -10.43 -52.83
N GLN A 630 13.78 -9.79 -51.86
CA GLN A 630 12.42 -10.14 -51.42
C GLN A 630 11.34 -9.41 -52.24
N PRO A 631 10.15 -9.96 -52.52
CA PRO A 631 9.14 -9.25 -53.29
C PRO A 631 8.56 -8.04 -52.53
N VAL A 632 8.33 -6.92 -53.24
CA VAL A 632 7.61 -5.76 -52.70
C VAL A 632 6.17 -6.17 -52.42
N TRP A 633 5.68 -5.85 -51.22
CA TRP A 633 4.31 -6.12 -50.82
C TRP A 633 3.34 -5.21 -51.56
N GLN A 634 2.33 -5.81 -52.22
CA GLN A 634 1.41 -5.10 -53.11
C GLN A 634 0.08 -4.67 -52.45
N GLY A 635 0.02 -4.57 -51.11
CA GLY A 635 -1.14 -3.96 -50.44
C GLY A 635 -2.41 -4.82 -50.29
N LYS A 636 -2.35 -6.14 -50.47
CA LYS A 636 -3.53 -7.00 -50.24
C LYS A 636 -3.82 -7.12 -48.73
N PRO A 637 -5.07 -6.86 -48.25
CA PRO A 637 -5.42 -6.80 -46.82
C PRO A 637 -5.05 -8.04 -46.00
N GLU A 638 -5.11 -9.23 -46.61
CA GLU A 638 -4.88 -10.52 -45.95
C GLU A 638 -3.40 -10.96 -45.96
N SER A 639 -2.49 -10.13 -46.50
CA SER A 639 -1.12 -10.53 -46.86
C SER A 639 -0.03 -9.69 -46.18
N ARG A 640 1.18 -10.25 -46.08
CA ARG A 640 2.41 -9.66 -45.55
C ARG A 640 3.61 -10.15 -46.36
N THR A 641 4.79 -9.54 -46.24
CA THR A 641 6.02 -10.06 -46.89
C THR A 641 6.58 -11.26 -46.12
N THR A 642 6.67 -11.16 -44.79
CA THR A 642 7.14 -12.25 -43.92
C THR A 642 6.60 -12.06 -42.49
N GLU A 643 6.98 -12.94 -41.57
CA GLU A 643 6.68 -12.85 -40.14
C GLU A 643 7.95 -12.96 -39.30
N ILE A 644 8.19 -11.97 -38.46
CA ILE A 644 9.28 -11.93 -37.49
C ILE A 644 8.70 -12.44 -36.15
N GLN A 645 9.29 -13.49 -35.57
CA GLN A 645 8.82 -14.09 -34.32
C GLN A 645 9.07 -13.19 -33.10
N LEU A 646 8.13 -12.30 -32.81
CA LEU A 646 8.14 -11.50 -31.58
C LEU A 646 7.62 -12.36 -30.42
N GLY A 647 8.47 -12.70 -29.45
CA GLY A 647 8.03 -13.39 -28.23
C GLY A 647 6.94 -12.59 -27.50
N LEU A 648 6.02 -13.26 -26.77
CA LEU A 648 4.80 -12.71 -26.15
C LEU A 648 4.95 -11.40 -25.34
N ASN A 649 6.16 -11.02 -24.94
CA ASN A 649 6.45 -9.77 -24.23
C ASN A 649 7.58 -8.94 -24.84
N LEU A 650 8.30 -9.42 -25.87
CA LEU A 650 9.54 -8.76 -26.32
C LEU A 650 9.28 -7.38 -26.92
N SER A 651 8.26 -7.27 -27.79
CA SER A 651 7.89 -5.98 -28.41
C SER A 651 7.44 -4.96 -27.36
N ARG A 652 6.54 -5.36 -26.45
CA ARG A 652 6.08 -4.50 -25.35
C ARG A 652 7.24 -4.06 -24.44
N ARG A 653 8.20 -4.95 -24.16
CA ARG A 653 9.38 -4.63 -23.34
C ARG A 653 10.33 -3.69 -24.06
N PHE A 654 10.55 -3.86 -25.37
CA PHE A 654 11.33 -2.90 -26.17
C PHE A 654 10.70 -1.52 -26.19
N MET A 655 9.39 -1.44 -26.48
CA MET A 655 8.64 -0.19 -26.52
C MET A 655 8.68 0.52 -25.17
N THR A 656 8.45 -0.21 -24.08
CA THR A 656 8.55 0.32 -22.72
C THR A 656 9.98 0.75 -22.38
N ALA A 657 10.98 -0.01 -22.83
CA ALA A 657 12.37 0.32 -22.60
C ALA A 657 12.75 1.63 -23.29
N HIS A 658 12.43 1.78 -24.57
CA HIS A 658 12.69 3.00 -25.33
C HIS A 658 11.97 4.20 -24.75
N ALA A 659 10.67 4.06 -24.46
CA ALA A 659 9.82 5.11 -23.93
C ALA A 659 10.24 5.60 -22.52
N PHE A 660 10.84 4.75 -21.67
CA PHE A 660 11.08 5.11 -20.27
C PHE A 660 12.49 4.78 -19.77
N THR A 661 13.52 4.91 -20.63
CA THR A 661 14.90 4.53 -20.28
C THR A 661 15.40 5.23 -19.01
N ALA A 662 15.18 6.54 -18.88
CA ALA A 662 15.65 7.32 -17.74
C ALA A 662 15.02 6.85 -16.41
N ARG A 663 13.70 6.69 -16.40
CA ARG A 663 12.95 6.19 -15.25
C ARG A 663 13.39 4.77 -14.86
N HIS A 664 13.54 3.87 -15.83
CA HIS A 664 13.98 2.49 -15.56
C HIS A 664 15.41 2.44 -15.01
N ALA A 665 16.29 3.33 -15.46
CA ALA A 665 17.64 3.42 -14.93
C ALA A 665 17.67 3.91 -13.47
N LEU A 666 16.81 4.86 -13.09
CA LEU A 666 16.69 5.37 -11.71
C LEU A 666 15.93 4.40 -10.77
N GLY A 667 14.90 3.70 -11.27
CA GLY A 667 14.00 2.85 -10.47
C GLY A 667 14.56 1.47 -10.07
N ALA A 668 15.83 1.18 -10.35
CA ALA A 668 16.51 -0.10 -10.12
C ALA A 668 16.87 -0.36 -8.63
N VAL A 669 15.86 -0.37 -7.75
CA VAL A 669 16.04 -0.67 -6.31
C VAL A 669 16.18 -2.20 -6.09
N PRO A 670 17.04 -2.68 -5.17
CA PRO A 670 17.32 -4.10 -5.05
C PRO A 670 16.14 -4.84 -4.38
N ARG A 671 15.33 -5.58 -5.16
CA ARG A 671 14.81 -6.94 -4.85
C ARG A 671 13.72 -7.40 -5.83
N GLY A 672 13.93 -8.62 -6.35
CA GLY A 672 12.96 -9.44 -7.08
C GLY A 672 12.75 -9.03 -8.53
N ARG A 673 12.79 -9.99 -9.47
CA ARG A 673 12.43 -9.75 -10.87
C ARG A 673 10.98 -9.26 -10.92
N ARG A 674 10.77 -7.96 -11.13
CA ARG A 674 9.43 -7.38 -11.23
C ARG A 674 8.94 -7.54 -12.66
N ARG A 675 7.63 -7.71 -12.84
CA ARG A 675 7.01 -7.99 -14.15
C ARG A 675 7.28 -6.91 -15.21
N ASN A 676 7.61 -5.68 -14.79
CA ASN A 676 7.74 -4.49 -15.66
C ASN A 676 9.06 -3.70 -15.46
N THR A 677 10.10 -4.23 -14.80
CA THR A 677 11.41 -3.54 -14.68
C THR A 677 12.43 -4.13 -15.62
N LEU A 678 13.18 -3.29 -16.32
CA LEU A 678 14.33 -3.73 -17.12
C LEU A 678 15.45 -4.28 -16.24
N ASP A 679 16.17 -5.28 -16.76
CA ASP A 679 17.38 -5.81 -16.15
C ASP A 679 18.64 -5.42 -16.94
N ALA A 680 19.80 -5.79 -16.40
CA ALA A 680 21.10 -5.47 -17.01
C ALA A 680 21.35 -6.18 -18.35
N GLU A 681 20.64 -7.27 -18.67
CA GLU A 681 20.74 -7.90 -20.00
C GLU A 681 19.98 -7.06 -21.02
N GLU A 682 18.78 -6.60 -20.65
CA GLU A 682 17.93 -5.78 -21.52
C GLU A 682 18.50 -4.39 -21.80
N PHE A 683 19.16 -3.75 -20.82
CA PHE A 683 19.88 -2.49 -21.09
C PHE A 683 21.06 -2.70 -22.05
N ALA A 684 21.74 -3.84 -21.99
CA ALA A 684 22.82 -4.15 -22.94
C ALA A 684 22.27 -4.47 -24.34
N GLU A 685 21.13 -5.18 -24.43
CA GLU A 685 20.46 -5.41 -25.71
C GLU A 685 19.95 -4.11 -26.34
N TYR A 686 19.42 -3.18 -25.53
CA TYR A 686 19.01 -1.86 -26.00
C TYR A 686 20.20 -1.05 -26.53
N ALA A 687 21.35 -1.09 -25.83
CA ALA A 687 22.59 -0.45 -26.29
C ALA A 687 23.09 -1.02 -27.63
N ALA A 688 22.81 -2.28 -27.91
CA ALA A 688 23.20 -2.97 -29.13
C ALA A 688 22.25 -2.75 -30.32
N CYS A 689 21.10 -2.07 -30.13
CA CYS A 689 20.20 -1.75 -31.23
C CYS A 689 20.88 -0.78 -32.24
N PRO A 690 20.75 -0.99 -33.56
CA PRO A 690 21.44 -0.19 -34.57
C PRO A 690 21.18 1.32 -34.48
N PHE A 691 19.97 1.75 -34.13
CA PHE A 691 19.67 3.18 -33.94
C PHE A 691 20.34 3.80 -32.69
N VAL A 692 20.83 2.98 -31.76
CA VAL A 692 21.52 3.41 -30.53
C VAL A 692 23.04 3.36 -30.72
N GLY A 693 23.55 2.26 -31.29
CA GLY A 693 24.99 1.96 -31.41
C GLY A 693 25.62 2.08 -32.79
N GLY A 694 24.83 2.28 -33.86
CA GLY A 694 25.29 2.20 -35.26
C GLY A 694 26.01 3.44 -35.82
N GLY A 695 26.18 4.52 -35.04
CA GLY A 695 26.82 5.76 -35.52
C GLY A 695 25.99 6.55 -36.55
N GLU A 696 26.60 7.53 -37.23
CA GLU A 696 25.90 8.40 -38.21
C GLU A 696 25.30 7.62 -39.39
N GLU A 697 25.86 6.45 -39.70
CA GLU A 697 25.39 5.55 -40.76
C GLU A 697 23.94 5.11 -40.58
N HIS A 698 23.51 4.80 -39.35
CA HIS A 698 22.15 4.35 -39.08
C HIS A 698 21.21 5.49 -38.65
N ALA A 699 21.73 6.72 -38.55
CA ALA A 699 20.94 7.89 -38.19
C ALA A 699 19.87 8.18 -39.25
N GLY A 700 18.63 8.39 -38.83
CA GLY A 700 17.53 8.66 -39.77
C GLY A 700 16.98 7.45 -40.53
N ARG A 701 17.57 6.25 -40.37
CA ARG A 701 17.15 5.04 -41.10
C ARG A 701 16.09 4.21 -40.38
N TRP A 702 15.85 4.48 -39.11
CA TRP A 702 14.89 3.77 -38.26
C TRP A 702 13.79 4.70 -37.80
N ARG A 703 12.53 4.30 -37.96
CA ARG A 703 11.38 5.04 -37.43
C ARG A 703 10.33 4.11 -36.84
N ILE A 704 9.52 4.63 -35.93
CA ILE A 704 8.25 4.00 -35.56
C ILE A 704 7.12 4.72 -36.27
N VAL A 705 6.17 3.94 -36.80
CA VAL A 705 4.99 4.45 -37.49
C VAL A 705 3.74 3.95 -36.81
N ARG A 706 2.81 4.86 -36.51
CA ARG A 706 1.44 4.50 -36.12
C ARG A 706 0.51 4.62 -37.31
N THR A 707 -0.33 3.61 -37.49
CA THR A 707 -1.20 3.51 -38.64
C THR A 707 -2.60 3.07 -38.22
N GLU A 708 -3.61 3.75 -38.76
CA GLU A 708 -5.01 3.37 -38.66
C GLU A 708 -5.32 2.29 -39.70
N ILE A 709 -5.87 1.17 -39.23
CA ILE A 709 -6.27 0.06 -40.08
C ILE A 709 -7.78 0.11 -40.32
N PRO A 710 -8.25 0.07 -41.58
CA PRO A 710 -9.68 0.08 -41.91
C PRO A 710 -10.46 -1.06 -41.23
N GLU A 711 -11.73 -0.80 -40.92
CA GLU A 711 -12.63 -1.81 -40.35
C GLU A 711 -12.67 -3.09 -41.20
N GLY A 712 -12.55 -4.24 -40.53
CA GLY A 712 -12.50 -5.57 -41.18
C GLY A 712 -11.09 -6.03 -41.60
N ARG A 713 -10.09 -5.13 -41.69
CA ARG A 713 -8.70 -5.50 -42.04
C ARG A 713 -7.87 -5.84 -40.80
N SER A 714 -6.82 -6.65 -40.96
CA SER A 714 -6.01 -7.16 -39.83
C SER A 714 -4.51 -7.12 -40.15
N ALA A 715 -3.71 -6.54 -39.25
CA ALA A 715 -2.25 -6.67 -39.21
C ALA A 715 -1.82 -7.09 -37.81
N PHE A 716 -0.93 -8.07 -37.65
CA PHE A 716 -0.74 -8.77 -36.38
C PHE A 716 0.66 -8.53 -35.87
N ASN A 717 0.89 -8.60 -34.56
CA ASN A 717 2.23 -8.50 -34.00
C ASN A 717 3.16 -9.52 -34.66
N GLY A 718 4.31 -9.06 -35.15
CA GLY A 718 5.29 -9.85 -35.89
C GLY A 718 5.10 -9.84 -37.41
N TRP A 719 3.97 -9.38 -37.94
CA TRP A 719 3.80 -9.25 -39.40
C TRP A 719 4.74 -8.19 -39.95
N ALA A 720 5.52 -8.55 -40.98
CA ALA A 720 6.51 -7.70 -41.60
C ALA A 720 6.25 -7.50 -43.10
N TYR A 721 6.55 -6.30 -43.58
CA TYR A 721 6.20 -5.79 -44.90
C TYR A 721 7.44 -5.15 -45.52
N ARG A 722 7.73 -5.48 -46.76
CA ARG A 722 8.74 -4.83 -47.60
C ARG A 722 8.03 -3.91 -48.58
N THR A 723 8.26 -2.61 -48.49
CA THR A 723 7.83 -1.64 -49.51
C THR A 723 8.93 -1.47 -50.56
N GLU A 724 8.75 -0.58 -51.53
CA GLU A 724 9.79 -0.28 -52.52
C GLU A 724 11.04 0.33 -51.87
N THR A 725 10.89 1.06 -50.77
CA THR A 725 11.95 1.86 -50.16
C THR A 725 12.27 1.51 -48.70
N SER A 726 11.48 0.64 -48.05
CA SER A 726 11.61 0.32 -46.63
C SER A 726 11.16 -1.11 -46.27
N ALA A 727 11.44 -1.54 -45.04
CA ALA A 727 10.86 -2.72 -44.41
C ALA A 727 10.27 -2.37 -43.04
N ALA A 728 9.06 -2.82 -42.73
CA ALA A 728 8.37 -2.53 -41.47
C ALA A 728 7.82 -3.79 -40.80
N VAL A 729 7.79 -3.86 -39.47
CA VAL A 729 7.19 -4.94 -38.67
C VAL A 729 6.21 -4.38 -37.64
N VAL A 730 5.07 -5.03 -37.45
CA VAL A 730 4.10 -4.68 -36.41
C VAL A 730 4.63 -5.11 -35.04
N LEU A 731 4.82 -4.16 -34.13
CA LEU A 731 5.24 -4.42 -32.76
C LEU A 731 4.06 -4.67 -31.82
N GLU A 732 2.99 -3.88 -31.96
CA GLU A 732 1.80 -3.92 -31.13
C GLU A 732 0.55 -3.44 -31.89
N GLY A 733 -0.63 -3.91 -31.46
CA GLY A 733 -1.91 -3.45 -31.99
C GLY A 733 -2.94 -3.11 -30.93
N ARG A 734 -3.60 -1.96 -31.11
CA ARG A 734 -4.78 -1.52 -30.35
C ARG A 734 -6.01 -1.55 -31.28
N LYS A 735 -7.22 -1.38 -30.74
CA LYS A 735 -8.46 -1.43 -31.55
C LYS A 735 -8.40 -0.34 -32.63
N GLY A 736 -8.30 -0.74 -33.91
CA GLY A 736 -8.20 0.16 -35.07
C GLY A 736 -6.79 0.69 -35.41
N GLU A 737 -5.78 0.50 -34.56
CA GLU A 737 -4.44 1.09 -34.75
C GLU A 737 -3.30 0.07 -34.63
N ARG A 738 -2.20 0.29 -35.36
CA ARG A 738 -0.95 -0.48 -35.24
C ARG A 738 0.27 0.40 -35.08
N THR A 739 1.21 -0.08 -34.27
CA THR A 739 2.53 0.51 -34.12
C THR A 739 3.55 -0.39 -34.81
N LEU A 740 4.28 0.15 -35.78
CA LEU A 740 5.26 -0.56 -36.58
C LEU A 740 6.66 0.00 -36.35
N LEU A 741 7.68 -0.86 -36.34
CA LEU A 741 9.09 -0.48 -36.47
C LEU A 741 9.48 -0.60 -37.95
N GLU A 742 10.01 0.47 -38.53
CA GLU A 742 10.35 0.57 -39.95
C GLU A 742 11.80 0.97 -40.16
N TYR A 743 12.42 0.34 -41.15
CA TYR A 743 13.81 0.54 -41.57
C TYR A 743 13.86 0.91 -43.06
N ALA A 744 14.55 2.00 -43.41
CA ALA A 744 14.81 2.40 -44.79
C ALA A 744 16.33 2.49 -45.03
N PRO A 745 16.92 1.61 -45.87
CA PRO A 745 18.37 1.60 -46.12
C PRO A 745 18.94 2.93 -46.63
N GLY A 746 18.18 3.67 -47.45
CA GLY A 746 18.56 4.98 -47.97
C GLY A 746 18.10 6.17 -47.11
N GLY A 747 17.30 5.93 -46.06
CA GLY A 747 16.59 6.98 -45.32
C GLY A 747 15.31 7.49 -46.01
N ASP A 748 15.03 7.03 -47.24
CA ASP A 748 13.84 7.40 -48.02
C ASP A 748 12.64 6.53 -47.62
N PHE A 749 11.85 7.02 -46.67
CA PHE A 749 10.63 6.32 -46.27
C PHE A 749 9.44 6.59 -47.21
N PRO A 750 8.49 5.64 -47.34
CA PRO A 750 7.24 5.87 -48.05
C PRO A 750 6.43 7.02 -47.42
N GLU A 751 6.01 7.97 -48.25
CA GLU A 751 5.32 9.21 -47.86
C GLU A 751 3.98 8.93 -47.16
N ASP A 752 3.18 7.99 -47.68
CA ASP A 752 1.88 7.61 -47.11
C ASP A 752 1.98 6.54 -46.00
N GLY A 753 3.20 6.13 -45.65
CA GLY A 753 3.48 5.09 -44.64
C GLY A 753 3.56 3.66 -45.20
N PRO A 754 4.09 2.71 -44.41
CA PRO A 754 4.45 1.37 -44.88
C PRO A 754 3.23 0.49 -45.23
N LEU A 755 2.04 0.84 -44.75
CA LEU A 755 0.78 0.10 -45.00
C LEU A 755 -0.19 0.80 -45.97
N ALA A 756 0.23 1.90 -46.61
CA ALA A 756 -0.61 2.71 -47.49
C ALA A 756 -1.27 1.90 -48.62
N ALA A 757 -0.52 0.97 -49.21
CA ALA A 757 -1.01 0.10 -50.27
C ALA A 757 -2.22 -0.77 -49.82
N ALA A 758 -2.37 -1.05 -48.52
CA ALA A 758 -3.54 -1.70 -47.94
C ALA A 758 -4.58 -0.70 -47.43
N GLY A 759 -4.68 0.49 -48.04
CA GLY A 759 -5.68 1.51 -47.70
C GLY A 759 -5.63 1.97 -46.24
N SER A 760 -4.51 1.75 -45.56
CA SER A 760 -4.30 2.15 -44.17
C SER A 760 -3.76 3.57 -44.15
N LYS A 761 -4.18 4.36 -43.18
CA LYS A 761 -3.79 5.77 -43.08
C LYS A 761 -2.72 5.92 -42.01
N MET A 762 -1.57 6.47 -42.37
CA MET A 762 -0.54 6.83 -41.40
C MET A 762 -1.08 7.93 -40.47
N ILE A 763 -0.98 7.68 -39.16
CA ILE A 763 -1.39 8.62 -38.10
C ILE A 763 -0.19 9.51 -37.75
N ASP A 764 0.93 8.88 -37.40
CA ASP A 764 2.19 9.54 -37.07
C ASP A 764 3.38 8.66 -37.46
N ALA A 765 4.55 9.28 -37.62
CA ALA A 765 5.82 8.61 -37.84
C ALA A 765 6.95 9.37 -37.13
N GLN A 766 7.81 8.67 -36.42
CA GLN A 766 8.89 9.26 -35.63
C GLN A 766 10.19 8.49 -35.85
N VAL A 767 11.23 9.17 -36.35
CA VAL A 767 12.58 8.61 -36.45
C VAL A 767 13.09 8.31 -35.04
N LEU A 768 13.54 7.08 -34.80
CA LEU A 768 14.05 6.64 -33.50
C LEU A 768 15.37 7.34 -33.17
N LYS A 769 15.45 7.88 -31.95
CA LYS A 769 16.63 8.55 -31.39
C LYS A 769 16.83 8.06 -29.97
N PRO A 770 18.03 7.61 -29.59
CA PRO A 770 18.28 7.22 -28.21
C PRO A 770 18.35 8.48 -27.33
N GLN A 771 17.90 8.36 -26.08
CA GLN A 771 18.00 9.45 -25.11
C GLN A 771 19.45 9.69 -24.65
N ARG A 772 20.27 8.62 -24.62
CA ARG A 772 21.72 8.67 -24.32
C ARG A 772 22.53 7.81 -25.29
N SER A 773 23.84 7.98 -25.31
CA SER A 773 24.73 7.20 -26.19
C SER A 773 24.72 5.71 -25.86
N ALA A 774 24.99 4.85 -26.85
CA ALA A 774 25.18 3.41 -26.62
C ALA A 774 26.23 3.11 -25.55
N ALA A 775 27.33 3.89 -25.53
CA ALA A 775 28.39 3.76 -24.54
C ALA A 775 27.86 3.94 -23.10
N TRP A 776 26.93 4.87 -22.89
CA TRP A 776 26.30 5.10 -21.60
C TRP A 776 25.50 3.86 -21.14
N TYR A 777 24.59 3.35 -21.99
CA TYR A 777 23.76 2.19 -21.63
C TYR A 777 24.56 0.91 -21.46
N ALA A 778 25.58 0.68 -22.30
CA ALA A 778 26.48 -0.46 -22.18
C ALA A 778 27.27 -0.41 -20.87
N ARG A 779 27.81 0.77 -20.50
CA ARG A 779 28.52 0.96 -19.23
C ARG A 779 27.59 0.78 -18.03
N TYR A 780 26.37 1.33 -18.09
CA TYR A 780 25.35 1.15 -17.04
C TYR A 780 24.99 -0.33 -16.82
N ALA A 781 24.74 -1.08 -17.90
CA ALA A 781 24.45 -2.51 -17.84
C ALA A 781 25.62 -3.30 -17.24
N GLN A 782 26.87 -2.97 -17.61
CA GLN A 782 28.06 -3.56 -17.03
C GLN A 782 28.14 -3.31 -15.52
N LEU A 783 28.01 -2.06 -15.09
CA LEU A 783 28.07 -1.66 -13.68
C LEU A 783 27.00 -2.35 -12.84
N TRP A 784 25.78 -2.51 -13.38
CA TRP A 784 24.73 -3.24 -12.68
C TRP A 784 25.10 -4.73 -12.51
N ARG A 785 25.64 -5.40 -13.53
CA ARG A 785 26.11 -6.79 -13.37
C ARG A 785 27.23 -6.91 -12.34
N GLU A 786 28.13 -5.94 -12.28
CA GLU A 786 29.27 -5.92 -11.35
C GLU A 786 28.85 -5.61 -9.91
N ARG A 787 27.93 -4.66 -9.69
CA ARG A 787 27.65 -4.05 -8.39
C ARG A 787 26.25 -4.33 -7.84
N GLY A 788 25.36 -4.92 -8.62
CA GLY A 788 23.94 -5.08 -8.29
C GLY A 788 23.13 -3.80 -8.48
N GLY A 789 21.91 -3.74 -7.93
CA GLY A 789 21.03 -2.58 -8.05
C GLY A 789 21.60 -1.31 -7.40
N ILE A 790 21.06 -0.15 -7.78
CA ILE A 790 21.56 1.15 -7.31
C ILE A 790 21.30 1.27 -5.79
N PRO A 791 22.31 1.63 -4.97
CA PRO A 791 22.14 1.85 -3.54
C PRO A 791 21.17 3.01 -3.25
N ALA A 792 20.31 2.87 -2.23
CA ALA A 792 19.49 3.98 -1.77
C ALA A 792 20.36 5.06 -1.07
N ARG A 793 20.11 6.32 -1.40
CA ARG A 793 20.84 7.50 -0.90
C ARG A 793 19.89 8.50 -0.23
N PRO A 794 19.25 8.15 0.90
CA PRO A 794 18.31 9.05 1.59
C PRO A 794 18.93 10.40 1.99
N GLU A 795 20.25 10.45 2.17
CA GLU A 795 21.01 11.68 2.42
C GLU A 795 20.86 12.74 1.32
N LEU A 796 20.69 12.33 0.05
CA LEU A 796 20.50 13.27 -1.07
C LEU A 796 19.12 13.92 -1.05
N ALA A 797 18.10 13.22 -0.54
CA ALA A 797 16.74 13.73 -0.50
C ALA A 797 16.63 15.00 0.38
N ALA A 798 17.37 15.07 1.49
CA ALA A 798 17.33 16.24 2.37
C ALA A 798 17.99 17.48 1.73
N ALA A 799 19.12 17.31 1.05
CA ALA A 799 19.81 18.40 0.35
C ALA A 799 18.98 18.90 -0.84
N PHE A 800 18.43 17.96 -1.62
CA PHE A 800 17.57 18.27 -2.77
C PHE A 800 16.28 18.99 -2.32
N ALA A 801 15.65 18.50 -1.23
CA ALA A 801 14.49 19.14 -0.63
C ALA A 801 14.78 20.59 -0.20
N ALA A 802 15.89 20.82 0.52
CA ALA A 802 16.26 22.16 0.99
C ALA A 802 16.49 23.15 -0.16
N ARG A 803 17.11 22.69 -1.25
CA ARG A 803 17.41 23.54 -2.41
C ARG A 803 16.17 23.91 -3.22
N LEU A 804 15.19 23.02 -3.27
CA LEU A 804 13.97 23.20 -4.06
C LEU A 804 12.77 23.70 -3.24
N GLY A 805 12.93 23.93 -1.94
CA GLY A 805 11.82 24.30 -1.05
C GLY A 805 10.78 23.18 -0.92
N LEU A 806 11.17 21.93 -1.12
CA LEU A 806 10.32 20.74 -1.03
C LEU A 806 10.44 20.08 0.36
N THR A 807 9.55 19.13 0.66
CA THR A 807 9.78 18.25 1.80
C THR A 807 10.72 17.09 1.43
N VAL A 808 11.30 16.43 2.43
CA VAL A 808 12.14 15.23 2.21
C VAL A 808 11.35 14.10 1.55
N ALA A 809 10.05 13.99 1.85
CA ALA A 809 9.17 13.00 1.22
C ALA A 809 8.97 13.30 -0.28
N ASP A 810 8.72 14.57 -0.62
CA ASP A 810 8.58 15.04 -2.00
C ASP A 810 9.87 14.75 -2.80
N ALA A 811 11.02 15.19 -2.28
CA ALA A 811 12.32 14.94 -2.91
C ALA A 811 12.59 13.44 -3.09
N THR A 812 12.19 12.60 -2.12
CA THR A 812 12.35 11.14 -2.22
C THR A 812 11.50 10.55 -3.36
N VAL A 813 10.24 10.99 -3.51
CA VAL A 813 9.37 10.54 -4.62
C VAL A 813 9.99 10.85 -5.98
N LEU A 814 10.59 12.03 -6.13
CA LEU A 814 11.30 12.42 -7.34
C LEU A 814 12.53 11.53 -7.60
N LEU A 815 13.34 11.24 -6.57
CA LEU A 815 14.57 10.44 -6.70
C LEU A 815 14.32 8.94 -6.95
N VAL A 816 13.20 8.38 -6.49
CA VAL A 816 12.85 6.95 -6.66
C VAL A 816 12.09 6.70 -7.96
N ALA A 817 11.89 7.74 -8.77
CA ALA A 817 11.31 7.68 -10.11
C ALA A 817 9.91 7.03 -10.19
N GLN A 818 9.03 7.33 -9.23
CA GLN A 818 7.70 6.72 -9.13
C GLN A 818 6.61 7.43 -9.93
N LEU A 819 6.80 8.69 -10.31
CA LEU A 819 5.79 9.50 -11.00
C LEU A 819 5.56 9.04 -12.44
N ASP A 820 4.37 9.34 -12.94
CA ASP A 820 4.05 9.16 -14.34
C ASP A 820 4.75 10.24 -15.18
N CYS A 821 5.56 9.80 -16.13
CA CYS A 821 6.27 10.65 -17.09
C CYS A 821 5.78 10.39 -18.51
N GLU A 822 6.01 11.37 -19.38
CA GLU A 822 5.77 11.28 -20.80
C GLU A 822 6.79 10.30 -21.41
N PRO A 823 6.34 9.42 -22.32
CA PRO A 823 7.26 8.52 -23.00
C PRO A 823 8.26 9.27 -23.90
N HIS A 824 9.54 8.90 -23.81
CA HIS A 824 10.61 9.27 -24.75
C HIS A 824 10.34 8.62 -26.10
N GLN A 825 9.70 9.39 -26.99
CA GLN A 825 9.10 8.90 -28.23
C GLN A 825 8.05 7.81 -27.95
N LEU A 826 7.09 7.61 -28.87
CA LEU A 826 6.02 6.58 -28.77
C LEU A 826 4.87 6.92 -27.82
N ALA A 827 3.61 6.83 -28.27
CA ALA A 827 2.42 7.01 -27.43
C ALA A 827 2.10 5.77 -26.55
N GLU A 828 3.08 5.34 -25.75
CA GLU A 828 2.96 4.19 -24.86
C GLU A 828 2.41 4.59 -23.48
N PRO A 829 1.39 3.87 -22.95
CA PRO A 829 0.89 4.10 -21.62
C PRO A 829 1.98 3.75 -20.63
N ASN A 830 2.15 4.64 -19.68
CA ASN A 830 3.11 4.49 -18.61
C ASN A 830 2.87 3.17 -17.84
N PRO A 831 3.88 2.29 -17.70
CA PRO A 831 3.73 1.09 -16.89
C PRO A 831 3.59 1.45 -15.41
N ARG A 832 2.35 1.45 -14.90
CA ARG A 832 2.08 1.70 -13.48
C ARG A 832 2.86 0.71 -12.59
N PHE A 833 3.73 1.23 -11.72
CA PHE A 833 4.29 0.44 -10.62
C PHE A 833 3.19 0.26 -9.55
N PRO A 834 2.91 -0.96 -9.09
CA PRO A 834 1.95 -1.14 -8.02
C PRO A 834 2.38 -0.36 -6.77
N MET A 835 1.52 0.53 -6.27
CA MET A 835 1.74 1.39 -5.09
C MET A 835 2.09 0.59 -3.81
N MET A 836 1.84 -0.73 -3.79
CA MET A 836 2.26 -1.62 -2.70
C MET A 836 3.77 -1.81 -2.56
N SER A 837 4.57 -1.27 -3.48
CA SER A 837 6.01 -1.55 -3.62
C SER A 837 6.93 -0.44 -3.06
N TRP A 838 6.40 0.45 -2.21
CA TRP A 838 7.16 1.55 -1.61
C TRP A 838 8.36 1.01 -0.81
N PRO A 839 9.60 1.47 -1.06
CA PRO A 839 10.76 1.08 -0.29
C PRO A 839 10.82 1.92 1.01
N ASP A 840 9.91 1.68 1.96
CA ASP A 840 9.83 2.44 3.23
C ASP A 840 11.16 2.41 4.00
N ARG A 841 11.84 1.26 4.02
CA ARG A 841 13.03 1.05 4.87
C ARG A 841 14.31 1.74 4.35
N PRO A 842 14.68 1.65 3.04
CA PRO A 842 15.89 2.31 2.55
C PRO A 842 15.82 3.84 2.54
N TRP A 843 14.65 4.41 2.21
CA TRP A 843 14.49 5.86 2.03
C TRP A 843 13.95 6.60 3.26
N LYS A 844 13.51 5.88 4.30
CA LYS A 844 13.01 6.44 5.57
C LYS A 844 11.77 7.35 5.42
N VAL A 845 11.00 7.17 4.35
CA VAL A 845 9.73 7.87 4.10
C VAL A 845 8.59 6.87 4.23
N ARG A 846 7.53 7.21 4.98
CA ARG A 846 6.36 6.33 5.12
C ARG A 846 5.53 6.36 3.85
N ARG A 847 4.87 5.25 3.53
CA ARG A 847 3.96 5.18 2.38
C ARG A 847 2.92 6.31 2.31
N ALA A 848 2.29 6.68 3.43
CA ALA A 848 1.30 7.76 3.43
C ALA A 848 1.89 9.13 3.05
N GLU A 849 3.14 9.40 3.43
CA GLU A 849 3.86 10.63 3.08
C GLU A 849 4.20 10.62 1.58
N ALA A 850 4.56 9.45 1.04
CA ALA A 850 4.84 9.25 -0.38
C ALA A 850 3.59 9.36 -1.26
N ASP A 851 2.48 8.74 -0.85
CA ASP A 851 1.20 8.81 -1.58
C ASP A 851 0.74 10.27 -1.67
N THR A 852 0.88 11.04 -0.58
CA THR A 852 0.58 12.48 -0.55
C THR A 852 1.47 13.27 -1.53
N ALA A 853 2.77 12.96 -1.57
CA ALA A 853 3.72 13.61 -2.47
C ALA A 853 3.44 13.27 -3.95
N VAL A 854 3.13 12.00 -4.27
CA VAL A 854 2.76 11.58 -5.63
C VAL A 854 1.52 12.31 -6.11
N GLU A 855 0.46 12.35 -5.30
CA GLU A 855 -0.77 13.09 -5.62
C GLU A 855 -0.46 14.58 -5.84
N GLY A 856 0.37 15.19 -4.98
CA GLY A 856 0.79 16.59 -5.13
C GLY A 856 1.56 16.86 -6.43
N PHE A 857 2.39 15.90 -6.89
CA PHE A 857 3.14 16.04 -8.13
C PHE A 857 2.32 15.81 -9.39
N THR A 858 1.29 14.96 -9.35
CA THR A 858 0.51 14.55 -10.53
C THR A 858 -0.24 15.72 -11.16
N GLU A 859 -0.62 16.70 -10.34
CA GLU A 859 -1.22 17.93 -10.83
C GLU A 859 -0.19 19.06 -11.06
N LEU A 860 1.06 18.89 -10.60
CA LEU A 860 2.15 19.86 -10.62
C LEU A 860 3.01 19.75 -11.87
N LEU A 861 3.59 18.58 -12.05
CA LEU A 861 4.48 18.30 -13.16
C LEU A 861 3.62 17.69 -14.25
N SER A 862 3.66 18.29 -15.44
CA SER A 862 3.17 17.55 -16.60
C SER A 862 4.02 16.28 -16.74
N PRO A 863 3.50 15.21 -17.35
CA PRO A 863 4.30 14.04 -17.66
C PRO A 863 5.61 14.41 -18.40
N ALA A 864 5.60 15.46 -19.22
CA ALA A 864 6.78 16.01 -19.90
C ALA A 864 7.84 16.54 -18.92
N ASP A 865 7.42 17.33 -17.93
CA ASP A 865 8.32 17.89 -16.91
C ASP A 865 8.94 16.76 -16.07
N VAL A 866 8.17 15.71 -15.75
CA VAL A 866 8.70 14.53 -15.03
C VAL A 866 9.74 13.79 -15.88
N ALA A 867 9.49 13.62 -17.18
CA ALA A 867 10.42 12.97 -18.09
C ALA A 867 11.75 13.73 -18.18
N GLU A 868 11.69 15.06 -18.30
CA GLU A 868 12.88 15.91 -18.33
C GLU A 868 13.63 15.85 -16.99
N LEU A 869 12.93 15.96 -15.86
CA LEU A 869 13.54 15.83 -14.53
C LEU A 869 14.29 14.50 -14.36
N TYR A 870 13.70 13.38 -14.77
CA TYR A 870 14.35 12.07 -14.69
C TYR A 870 15.59 11.97 -15.58
N ASP A 871 15.60 12.64 -16.73
CA ASP A 871 16.82 12.74 -17.53
C ASP A 871 17.90 13.59 -16.83
N ARG A 872 17.53 14.73 -16.25
CA ARG A 872 18.49 15.60 -15.53
C ARG A 872 19.12 14.90 -14.34
N LEU A 873 18.40 13.99 -13.68
CA LEU A 873 18.89 13.16 -12.57
C LEU A 873 19.91 12.08 -12.99
N LEU A 874 20.03 11.72 -14.27
CA LEU A 874 20.95 10.68 -14.74
C LEU A 874 22.34 11.23 -15.07
N PRO A 875 23.40 10.98 -14.29
CA PRO A 875 24.73 11.54 -14.54
C PRO A 875 25.30 11.14 -15.92
N ASP A 876 26.17 11.98 -16.47
CA ASP A 876 26.81 11.71 -17.77
C ASP A 876 27.73 10.49 -17.73
N ASP A 877 28.37 10.25 -16.58
CA ASP A 877 29.00 8.97 -16.26
C ASP A 877 28.03 8.11 -15.41
N PRO A 878 27.51 6.98 -15.93
CA PRO A 878 26.59 6.12 -15.19
C PRO A 878 27.20 5.51 -13.92
N GLU A 879 28.53 5.47 -13.77
CA GLU A 879 29.19 4.99 -12.55
C GLU A 879 28.83 5.81 -11.31
N LEU A 880 28.57 7.11 -11.51
CA LEU A 880 28.20 8.02 -10.44
C LEU A 880 26.90 7.61 -9.75
N LEU A 881 25.99 6.88 -10.40
CA LEU A 881 24.77 6.36 -9.75
C LEU A 881 25.08 5.42 -8.58
N TRP A 882 26.16 4.64 -8.63
CA TRP A 882 26.56 3.76 -7.52
C TRP A 882 27.41 4.48 -6.46
N THR A 883 28.26 5.42 -6.88
CA THR A 883 29.20 6.10 -5.98
C THR A 883 28.57 7.31 -5.28
N ALA A 884 27.99 8.24 -6.05
CA ALA A 884 27.41 9.49 -5.58
C ALA A 884 25.88 9.48 -5.53
N GLY A 885 25.20 8.70 -6.39
CA GLY A 885 23.75 8.70 -6.57
C GLY A 885 23.30 9.52 -7.79
N PRO A 886 21.99 9.83 -7.90
CA PRO A 886 21.45 10.71 -8.95
C PRO A 886 22.06 12.13 -8.91
N ASP A 887 22.13 12.79 -10.06
CA ASP A 887 22.66 14.15 -10.22
C ASP A 887 21.62 15.20 -9.77
N VAL A 888 21.52 15.36 -8.45
CA VAL A 888 20.59 16.30 -7.82
C VAL A 888 20.92 17.76 -8.10
N GLU A 889 22.17 18.09 -8.41
CA GLU A 889 22.61 19.46 -8.68
C GLU A 889 22.12 19.91 -10.06
N ARG A 890 22.28 19.08 -11.09
CA ARG A 890 21.77 19.39 -12.42
C ARG A 890 20.24 19.37 -12.48
N ALA A 891 19.61 18.42 -11.79
CA ALA A 891 18.16 18.40 -11.65
C ALA A 891 17.64 19.64 -10.91
N ALA A 892 18.37 20.11 -9.89
CA ALA A 892 18.00 21.34 -9.18
C ALA A 892 18.18 22.58 -10.05
N ALA A 893 19.27 22.68 -10.82
CA ALA A 893 19.48 23.81 -11.73
C ALA A 893 18.36 23.92 -12.76
N TRP A 894 17.96 22.80 -13.37
CA TRP A 894 16.82 22.75 -14.28
C TRP A 894 15.52 23.16 -13.58
N TRP A 895 15.27 22.64 -12.37
CA TRP A 895 14.08 22.98 -11.61
C TRP A 895 14.00 24.48 -11.33
N LEU A 896 15.11 25.10 -10.93
CA LEU A 896 15.19 26.53 -10.63
C LEU A 896 15.06 27.39 -11.89
N GLU A 897 15.56 26.94 -13.04
CA GLU A 897 15.36 27.61 -14.33
C GLU A 897 13.89 27.55 -14.78
N ARG A 898 13.26 26.39 -14.62
CA ARG A 898 11.89 26.10 -15.06
C ARG A 898 10.85 26.72 -14.14
N PHE A 899 11.05 26.60 -12.83
CA PHE A 899 10.09 26.93 -11.78
C PHE A 899 10.56 28.06 -10.86
N GLY A 900 11.66 28.74 -11.19
CA GLY A 900 12.19 29.85 -10.39
C GLY A 900 12.81 29.41 -9.06
N GLU A 901 13.44 30.37 -8.37
CA GLU A 901 13.88 30.14 -6.99
C GLU A 901 12.66 30.00 -6.07
N PRO A 902 12.63 28.97 -5.19
CA PRO A 902 11.59 28.87 -4.18
C PRO A 902 11.64 30.13 -3.34
N GLN A 903 10.57 30.91 -3.34
CA GLN A 903 10.46 32.02 -2.40
C GLN A 903 10.44 31.43 -0.99
N ALA A 904 11.52 31.68 -0.26
CA ALA A 904 11.95 30.85 0.85
C ALA A 904 10.97 30.92 2.04
N VAL A 905 9.98 30.02 2.05
CA VAL A 905 9.25 29.68 3.27
C VAL A 905 10.12 28.70 4.05
N PRO A 906 10.52 29.03 5.30
CA PRO A 906 11.32 28.13 6.12
C PRO A 906 10.73 26.70 6.20
N ALA A 907 11.56 25.67 6.03
CA ALA A 907 11.12 24.27 5.98
C ALA A 907 10.37 23.82 7.25
N ASN A 908 10.69 24.41 8.40
CA ASN A 908 9.97 24.19 9.66
C ASN A 908 8.53 24.71 9.63
N LEU A 909 8.25 25.82 8.91
CA LEU A 909 6.90 26.32 8.72
C LEU A 909 6.10 25.39 7.80
N LEU A 910 6.67 24.89 6.71
CA LEU A 910 6.00 23.91 5.85
C LEU A 910 5.64 22.62 6.62
N ALA A 911 6.56 22.11 7.43
CA ALA A 911 6.32 20.94 8.28
C ALA A 911 5.25 21.20 9.37
N LEU A 912 5.12 22.44 9.84
CA LEU A 912 4.05 22.84 10.75
C LEU A 912 2.71 22.98 10.00
N ALA A 913 2.71 23.59 8.81
CA ALA A 913 1.55 23.74 7.96
C ALA A 913 0.92 22.37 7.64
N GLN A 914 1.73 21.35 7.31
CA GLN A 914 1.24 19.98 7.08
C GLN A 914 0.52 19.36 8.29
N LYS A 915 0.84 19.80 9.51
CA LYS A 915 0.17 19.34 10.74
C LYS A 915 -1.06 20.15 11.07
N GLU A 916 -1.04 21.44 10.76
CA GLU A 916 -2.06 22.41 11.16
C GLU A 916 -3.07 22.73 10.07
N ILE A 917 -2.82 22.33 8.81
CA ILE A 917 -3.69 22.48 7.65
C ILE A 917 -3.80 21.11 6.99
N THR A 918 -5.00 20.53 7.09
CA THR A 918 -5.26 19.13 6.75
C THR A 918 -6.24 19.03 5.60
N ARG A 919 -5.99 18.09 4.68
CA ARG A 919 -6.87 17.85 3.54
C ARG A 919 -8.26 17.34 4.01
N PRO A 920 -9.36 17.82 3.40
CA PRO A 920 -10.68 17.22 3.59
C PRO A 920 -10.73 15.77 3.11
N LYS A 921 -11.52 14.93 3.79
CA LYS A 921 -11.78 13.55 3.36
C LYS A 921 -13.05 13.52 2.49
N GLY A 922 -13.02 12.79 1.38
CA GLY A 922 -14.19 12.56 0.54
C GLY A 922 -13.90 11.62 -0.63
N GLU A 923 -14.75 11.67 -1.65
CA GLU A 923 -14.69 10.80 -2.85
C GLU A 923 -14.35 11.59 -4.11
N TYR A 924 -13.60 10.96 -5.02
CA TYR A 924 -13.22 11.57 -6.29
C TYR A 924 -14.45 11.86 -7.17
N ALA A 925 -14.44 13.02 -7.82
CA ALA A 925 -15.41 13.39 -8.84
C ALA A 925 -15.24 12.52 -10.08
N HIS A 926 -16.38 12.06 -10.61
CA HIS A 926 -16.42 11.30 -11.85
C HIS A 926 -16.46 12.25 -13.06
N PRO A 927 -15.70 11.98 -14.13
CA PRO A 927 -15.78 12.77 -15.35
C PRO A 927 -17.12 12.54 -16.07
N ARG A 928 -17.52 13.53 -16.88
CA ARG A 928 -18.69 13.39 -17.76
C ARG A 928 -18.40 12.44 -18.91
N ASP A 929 -17.25 12.61 -19.56
CA ASP A 929 -16.81 11.86 -20.74
C ASP A 929 -15.94 10.65 -20.41
N LYS A 930 -15.97 9.65 -21.30
CA LYS A 930 -15.14 8.44 -21.20
C LYS A 930 -13.73 8.75 -21.75
N GLY A 931 -12.81 9.12 -20.86
CA GLY A 931 -11.41 9.39 -21.24
C GLY A 931 -10.61 10.10 -20.15
N GLU A 932 -11.30 10.87 -19.31
CA GLU A 932 -10.72 11.53 -18.15
C GLU A 932 -10.62 10.58 -16.95
N ASP A 933 -9.68 10.86 -16.05
CA ASP A 933 -9.51 10.14 -14.79
C ASP A 933 -10.42 10.70 -13.68
N LEU A 934 -10.56 9.95 -12.59
CA LEU A 934 -11.23 10.41 -11.39
C LEU A 934 -10.45 11.58 -10.76
N TRP A 935 -11.14 12.63 -10.32
CA TRP A 935 -10.49 13.87 -9.87
C TRP A 935 -10.82 14.25 -8.43
N TRP A 936 -9.82 14.71 -7.68
CA TRP A 936 -9.99 15.32 -6.36
C TRP A 936 -8.98 16.46 -6.19
N PRO A 937 -9.39 17.67 -5.75
CA PRO A 937 -8.47 18.79 -5.57
C PRO A 937 -7.35 18.51 -4.54
N ALA A 938 -6.08 18.60 -4.94
CA ALA A 938 -4.95 18.45 -4.03
C ALA A 938 -4.73 19.70 -3.16
N LEU A 939 -4.42 19.50 -1.88
CA LEU A 939 -4.00 20.57 -0.96
C LEU A 939 -2.49 20.83 -1.12
N ARG A 940 -2.12 21.96 -1.73
CA ARG A 940 -0.72 22.30 -2.02
C ARG A 940 -0.16 23.41 -1.14
N LEU A 941 0.21 23.05 0.08
CA LEU A 941 0.77 24.02 1.03
C LEU A 941 2.02 24.74 0.52
N PRO A 942 3.00 24.08 -0.15
CA PRO A 942 4.15 24.79 -0.72
C PRO A 942 3.75 25.83 -1.78
N ALA A 943 2.80 25.52 -2.66
CA ALA A 943 2.32 26.45 -3.69
C ALA A 943 1.58 27.65 -3.07
N LEU A 944 0.67 27.40 -2.13
CA LEU A 944 -0.08 28.44 -1.44
C LEU A 944 0.84 29.37 -0.63
N THR A 945 1.77 28.80 0.14
CA THR A 945 2.71 29.58 0.95
C THR A 945 3.73 30.33 0.09
N GLY A 946 4.19 29.75 -1.02
CA GLY A 946 5.04 30.41 -2.01
C GLY A 946 4.34 31.60 -2.68
N ARG A 947 3.07 31.45 -3.09
CA ARG A 947 2.28 32.58 -3.63
C ARG A 947 2.17 33.75 -2.65
N ILE A 948 2.00 33.46 -1.35
CA ILE A 948 1.94 34.50 -0.32
C ILE A 948 3.30 35.16 -0.11
N ALA A 949 4.38 34.38 -0.15
CA ALA A 949 5.74 34.90 -0.08
C ALA A 949 6.09 35.83 -1.27
N ALA A 950 5.33 35.76 -2.36
CA ALA A 950 5.50 36.62 -3.54
C ALA A 950 4.94 38.03 -3.33
N GLY A 951 4.23 38.26 -2.23
CA GLY A 951 3.63 39.54 -1.90
C GLY A 951 2.64 40.01 -2.95
N ALA A 952 2.87 41.19 -3.51
CA ALA A 952 1.94 41.80 -4.48
C ALA A 952 1.73 40.96 -5.75
N ALA A 953 2.63 40.02 -6.03
CA ALA A 953 2.51 39.09 -7.15
C ALA A 953 1.62 37.87 -6.84
N VAL A 954 1.05 37.69 -5.64
CA VAL A 954 0.30 36.48 -5.20
C VAL A 954 -0.73 35.91 -6.21
N LEU A 955 -1.33 36.76 -7.05
CA LEU A 955 -2.30 36.39 -8.08
C LEU A 955 -1.73 36.37 -9.52
N ASP A 956 -0.45 36.67 -9.71
CA ASP A 956 0.19 36.68 -11.01
C ASP A 956 0.21 35.26 -11.58
N ARG A 957 -0.19 35.14 -12.85
CA ARG A 957 -0.26 33.85 -13.56
C ARG A 957 1.13 33.32 -13.91
N ASP A 958 2.07 34.24 -14.11
CA ASP A 958 3.45 33.95 -14.49
C ASP A 958 4.36 33.64 -13.30
N LEU A 959 3.84 33.72 -12.06
CA LEU A 959 4.57 33.24 -10.90
C LEU A 959 4.83 31.75 -11.07
N PRO A 960 6.09 31.31 -11.10
CA PRO A 960 6.39 29.91 -11.14
C PRO A 960 6.22 29.34 -9.73
N ALA A 961 4.98 29.14 -9.33
CA ALA A 961 4.63 28.47 -8.09
C ALA A 961 3.81 27.25 -8.46
N LEU A 962 4.50 26.12 -8.44
CA LEU A 962 4.01 24.75 -8.41
C LEU A 962 2.49 24.57 -8.69
N THR A 963 2.12 24.83 -9.95
CA THR A 963 0.83 24.86 -10.67
C THR A 963 -0.52 24.97 -9.93
N GLY A 964 -1.41 25.74 -10.58
CA GLY A 964 -2.82 25.96 -10.26
C GLY A 964 -3.21 27.35 -10.77
N GLU A 965 -4.37 27.51 -11.42
CA GLU A 965 -4.89 28.86 -11.73
C GLU A 965 -4.93 29.68 -10.42
N PRO A 966 -4.58 30.98 -10.47
CA PRO A 966 -4.67 31.85 -9.29
C PRO A 966 -6.11 31.88 -8.78
N ASP A 967 -6.39 31.17 -7.69
CA ASP A 967 -7.65 31.26 -6.95
C ASP A 967 -7.53 32.38 -5.91
N LEU A 968 -8.48 33.32 -5.94
CA LEU A 968 -8.52 34.44 -5.00
C LEU A 968 -8.69 33.98 -3.55
N LEU A 969 -9.43 32.90 -3.31
CA LEU A 969 -9.77 32.47 -1.94
C LEU A 969 -8.71 31.55 -1.32
N GLY A 970 -8.09 30.67 -2.11
CA GLY A 970 -7.10 29.70 -1.62
C GLY A 970 -6.00 30.26 -0.70
N PRO A 971 -5.39 31.42 -1.00
CA PRO A 971 -4.33 31.99 -0.16
C PRO A 971 -4.80 32.59 1.17
N VAL A 972 -6.08 32.94 1.33
CA VAL A 972 -6.55 33.85 2.40
C VAL A 972 -6.26 33.32 3.80
N ARG A 973 -6.76 32.13 4.16
CA ARG A 973 -6.47 31.55 5.49
C ARG A 973 -5.02 31.16 5.68
N VAL A 974 -4.31 30.83 4.61
CA VAL A 974 -2.89 30.46 4.68
C VAL A 974 -2.05 31.70 4.99
N ALA A 975 -2.44 32.88 4.49
CA ALA A 975 -1.81 34.16 4.81
C ALA A 975 -2.01 34.52 6.29
N ALA A 976 -3.24 34.39 6.82
CA ALA A 976 -3.50 34.58 8.25
C ALA A 976 -2.71 33.59 9.12
N TRP A 977 -2.62 32.33 8.70
CA TRP A 977 -1.83 31.32 9.40
C TRP A 977 -0.33 31.64 9.40
N LEU A 978 0.24 32.02 8.26
CA LEU A 978 1.64 32.42 8.15
C LEU A 978 1.95 33.64 9.02
N ALA A 979 1.07 34.66 9.00
CA ALA A 979 1.21 35.84 9.84
C ALA A 979 1.25 35.49 11.33
N TYR A 980 0.41 34.55 11.77
CA TYR A 980 0.38 34.09 13.16
C TYR A 980 1.59 33.24 13.55
N ARG A 981 2.18 32.48 12.60
CA ARG A 981 3.32 31.58 12.85
C ARG A 981 4.68 32.21 12.58
N THR A 982 4.74 33.51 12.26
CA THR A 982 5.99 34.25 12.03
C THR A 982 6.14 35.39 13.08
N PRO A 983 7.32 35.56 13.70
CA PRO A 983 7.57 36.66 14.64
C PRO A 983 7.68 38.00 13.90
N ALA A 984 7.40 39.13 14.57
CA ALA A 984 7.67 40.46 14.04
C ALA A 984 9.16 40.58 13.65
N GLY A 985 9.44 41.31 12.57
CA GLY A 985 10.78 41.43 11.99
C GLY A 985 11.19 40.28 11.06
N ASP A 986 10.37 39.24 10.91
CA ASP A 986 10.57 38.19 9.89
C ASP A 986 10.38 38.76 8.47
N PRO A 987 11.28 38.46 7.51
CA PRO A 987 11.21 38.99 6.15
C PRO A 987 9.94 38.57 5.39
N LEU A 988 9.24 37.50 5.81
CA LEU A 988 7.98 37.09 5.19
C LEU A 988 6.82 38.03 5.55
N ARG A 989 6.84 38.73 6.69
CA ARG A 989 5.69 39.52 7.15
C ARG A 989 5.34 40.67 6.20
N PRO A 990 6.28 41.49 5.70
CA PRO A 990 5.97 42.49 4.67
C PRO A 990 5.41 41.89 3.38
N ALA A 991 5.91 40.71 2.96
CA ALA A 991 5.38 40.01 1.79
C ALA A 991 3.94 39.53 2.04
N ILE A 992 3.65 38.92 3.19
CA ILE A 992 2.29 38.54 3.57
C ILE A 992 1.36 39.76 3.55
N GLY A 993 1.80 40.91 4.08
CA GLY A 993 1.05 42.16 4.05
C GLY A 993 0.73 42.62 2.62
N ALA A 994 1.72 42.60 1.73
CA ALA A 994 1.54 42.95 0.32
C ALA A 994 0.61 41.97 -0.41
N ALA A 995 0.66 40.67 -0.08
CA ALA A 995 -0.25 39.67 -0.62
C ALA A 995 -1.70 39.94 -0.18
N ILE A 996 -1.93 40.20 1.11
CA ILE A 996 -3.25 40.55 1.65
C ILE A 996 -3.81 41.80 0.95
N ALA A 997 -2.98 42.84 0.78
CA ALA A 997 -3.37 44.05 0.08
C ALA A 997 -3.78 43.77 -1.38
N ARG A 998 -3.03 42.92 -2.10
CA ARG A 998 -3.37 42.50 -3.47
C ARG A 998 -4.69 41.73 -3.53
N LEU A 999 -4.91 40.77 -2.63
CA LEU A 999 -6.15 39.98 -2.58
C LEU A 999 -7.37 40.88 -2.34
N ARG A 1000 -7.27 41.86 -1.43
CA ARG A 1000 -8.34 42.84 -1.20
C ARG A 1000 -8.57 43.78 -2.37
N ALA A 1001 -7.49 44.25 -3.02
CA ALA A 1001 -7.60 45.09 -4.20
C ALA A 1001 -8.31 44.37 -5.34
N GLU A 1002 -8.02 43.08 -5.55
CA GLU A 1002 -8.69 42.26 -6.55
C GLU A 1002 -10.18 42.06 -6.24
N LEU A 1003 -10.52 41.80 -4.97
CA LEU A 1003 -11.92 41.72 -4.54
C LEU A 1003 -12.66 43.03 -4.82
N ALA A 1004 -12.05 44.17 -4.47
CA ALA A 1004 -12.63 45.50 -4.68
C ALA A 1004 -12.76 45.89 -6.17
N ALA A 1005 -11.91 45.33 -7.04
CA ALA A 1005 -11.98 45.53 -8.49
C ALA A 1005 -13.14 44.79 -9.16
N GLY A 1006 -13.82 43.89 -8.44
CA GLY A 1006 -14.99 43.16 -8.95
C GLY A 1006 -14.63 41.86 -9.67
N HIS A 1007 -14.00 40.92 -8.96
CA HIS A 1007 -13.60 39.59 -9.46
C HIS A 1007 -14.79 38.72 -9.96
N GLY A 1008 -16.03 39.05 -9.59
CA GLY A 1008 -17.23 38.27 -9.91
C GLY A 1008 -17.41 37.02 -9.04
N PRO A 1009 -18.31 36.08 -9.43
CA PRO A 1009 -18.68 34.93 -8.61
C PRO A 1009 -17.53 33.97 -8.32
N LEU A 1010 -17.29 33.69 -7.04
CA LEU A 1010 -16.24 32.81 -6.53
C LEU A 1010 -16.80 31.47 -6.10
N THR A 1011 -16.16 30.36 -6.50
CA THR A 1011 -16.55 29.02 -6.04
C THR A 1011 -16.12 28.81 -4.59
N VAL A 1012 -17.06 28.43 -3.70
CA VAL A 1012 -16.76 28.17 -2.28
C VAL A 1012 -16.64 26.69 -1.95
N PHE A 1013 -17.36 25.82 -2.66
CA PHE A 1013 -17.25 24.36 -2.64
C PHE A 1013 -18.09 23.78 -3.80
N SER A 1014 -17.96 22.48 -4.05
CA SER A 1014 -18.73 21.78 -5.09
C SER A 1014 -19.52 20.61 -4.51
N LEU A 1015 -20.62 20.24 -5.17
CA LEU A 1015 -21.52 19.15 -4.78
C LEU A 1015 -21.49 18.04 -5.83
N GLN A 1016 -21.56 16.79 -5.38
CA GLN A 1016 -21.59 15.62 -6.27
C GLN A 1016 -22.57 14.55 -5.79
N SER A 1017 -22.88 13.60 -6.68
CA SER A 1017 -23.70 12.43 -6.37
C SER A 1017 -22.83 11.24 -5.98
N ASN A 1018 -23.24 10.52 -4.95
CA ASN A 1018 -22.60 9.27 -4.52
C ASN A 1018 -23.35 8.05 -5.06
N TYR A 1019 -22.63 6.99 -5.44
CA TYR A 1019 -23.25 5.79 -6.04
C TYR A 1019 -24.15 4.97 -5.10
N LEU A 1020 -23.96 5.08 -3.78
CA LEU A 1020 -24.78 4.41 -2.75
C LEU A 1020 -25.88 5.32 -2.21
N MET A 1021 -25.55 6.59 -1.95
CA MET A 1021 -26.40 7.53 -1.21
C MET A 1021 -27.10 8.57 -2.09
N GLY A 1022 -26.76 8.64 -3.38
CA GLY A 1022 -27.29 9.62 -4.32
C GLY A 1022 -26.74 11.04 -4.12
N ALA A 1023 -27.41 12.01 -4.75
CA ALA A 1023 -27.09 13.43 -4.63
C ALA A 1023 -27.65 14.02 -3.33
N PRO A 1024 -26.98 15.02 -2.73
CA PRO A 1024 -27.55 15.77 -1.62
C PRO A 1024 -28.75 16.59 -2.09
N GLU A 1025 -29.59 17.01 -1.13
CA GLU A 1025 -30.68 17.96 -1.39
C GLU A 1025 -30.12 19.23 -2.05
N SER A 1026 -30.76 19.72 -3.10
CA SER A 1026 -30.24 20.81 -3.93
C SER A 1026 -30.30 22.17 -3.20
N PRO A 1027 -29.30 23.06 -3.32
CA PRO A 1027 -29.37 24.41 -2.75
C PRO A 1027 -30.62 25.19 -3.19
N GLU A 1028 -31.12 24.92 -4.39
CA GLU A 1028 -32.34 25.49 -4.96
C GLU A 1028 -33.59 25.07 -4.18
N SER A 1029 -33.72 23.78 -3.84
CA SER A 1029 -34.92 23.25 -3.14
C SER A 1029 -35.06 23.77 -1.72
N ILE A 1030 -33.95 24.10 -1.06
CA ILE A 1030 -33.94 24.73 0.28
C ILE A 1030 -33.89 26.27 0.22
N GLY A 1031 -34.00 26.84 -0.98
CA GLY A 1031 -34.09 28.28 -1.20
C GLY A 1031 -32.81 29.07 -0.84
N LEU A 1032 -31.62 28.47 -0.99
CA LEU A 1032 -30.34 29.19 -0.86
C LEU A 1032 -30.10 30.12 -2.07
N THR A 1033 -30.45 29.68 -3.27
CA THR A 1033 -30.32 30.46 -4.51
C THR A 1033 -31.36 31.59 -4.65
N ASN A 1034 -32.27 31.72 -3.70
CA ASN A 1034 -33.15 32.90 -3.60
C ASN A 1034 -32.36 34.16 -3.20
N HIS A 1035 -31.19 33.98 -2.59
CA HIS A 1035 -30.28 35.09 -2.30
C HIS A 1035 -29.53 35.47 -3.59
N PRO A 1036 -29.50 36.76 -3.97
CA PRO A 1036 -28.92 37.20 -5.26
C PRO A 1036 -27.44 36.89 -5.40
N ALA A 1037 -26.72 36.76 -4.27
CA ALA A 1037 -25.30 36.42 -4.28
C ALA A 1037 -25.01 34.95 -4.60
N VAL A 1038 -25.98 34.02 -4.51
CA VAL A 1038 -25.70 32.57 -4.58
C VAL A 1038 -26.13 32.00 -5.93
N ALA A 1039 -25.18 31.37 -6.61
CA ALA A 1039 -25.42 30.64 -7.85
C ALA A 1039 -24.92 29.19 -7.73
N VAL A 1040 -25.57 28.27 -8.44
CA VAL A 1040 -25.15 26.88 -8.58
C VAL A 1040 -24.97 26.58 -10.05
N GLU A 1041 -23.78 26.14 -10.44
CA GLU A 1041 -23.43 25.91 -11.85
C GLU A 1041 -22.90 24.49 -12.04
N GLU A 1042 -23.32 23.82 -13.11
CA GLU A 1042 -22.79 22.51 -13.48
C GLU A 1042 -21.34 22.64 -13.97
N ASP A 1043 -20.45 21.79 -13.46
CA ASP A 1043 -19.08 21.72 -13.96
C ASP A 1043 -19.05 21.09 -15.35
N PRO A 1044 -18.32 21.67 -16.33
CA PRO A 1044 -18.31 21.18 -17.72
C PRO A 1044 -17.59 19.84 -17.87
N THR A 1045 -16.63 19.54 -17.00
CA THR A 1045 -15.72 18.39 -17.13
C THR A 1045 -16.15 17.23 -16.23
N TYR A 1046 -16.53 17.55 -15.00
CA TYR A 1046 -16.88 16.58 -13.96
C TYR A 1046 -18.37 16.60 -13.64
N ARG A 1047 -18.88 15.47 -13.16
CA ARG A 1047 -20.28 15.29 -12.72
C ARG A 1047 -20.49 15.91 -11.33
N MET A 1048 -20.30 17.22 -11.25
CA MET A 1048 -20.45 18.00 -10.04
C MET A 1048 -21.07 19.37 -10.32
N ARG A 1049 -21.51 20.04 -9.25
CA ARG A 1049 -22.11 21.38 -9.28
C ARG A 1049 -21.32 22.31 -8.37
N ASN A 1050 -20.83 23.42 -8.91
CA ASN A 1050 -20.08 24.44 -8.19
C ASN A 1050 -21.06 25.38 -7.49
N VAL A 1051 -20.93 25.52 -6.16
CA VAL A 1051 -21.64 26.54 -5.39
C VAL A 1051 -20.79 27.81 -5.42
N ARG A 1052 -21.32 28.85 -6.06
CA ARG A 1052 -20.62 30.11 -6.31
C ARG A 1052 -21.29 31.25 -5.57
N ILE A 1053 -20.48 32.20 -5.11
CA ILE A 1053 -20.94 33.39 -4.40
C ILE A 1053 -20.38 34.62 -5.09
N ASP A 1054 -21.25 35.55 -5.47
CA ASP A 1054 -20.86 36.89 -5.91
C ASP A 1054 -20.64 37.80 -4.68
N PRO A 1055 -19.39 38.18 -4.35
CA PRO A 1055 -19.11 39.01 -3.19
C PRO A 1055 -19.74 40.40 -3.28
N ALA A 1056 -19.98 40.94 -4.48
CA ALA A 1056 -20.54 42.26 -4.66
C ALA A 1056 -22.04 42.33 -4.28
N ALA A 1057 -22.71 41.19 -4.23
CA ALA A 1057 -24.12 41.06 -3.83
C ALA A 1057 -24.30 40.71 -2.34
N LEU A 1058 -23.22 40.65 -1.56
CA LEU A 1058 -23.26 40.42 -0.11
C LEU A 1058 -23.29 41.75 0.66
N THR A 1059 -23.89 41.74 1.84
CA THR A 1059 -23.87 42.88 2.78
C THR A 1059 -22.55 43.00 3.58
N GLY A 1060 -21.67 42.00 3.49
CA GLY A 1060 -20.36 41.96 4.14
C GLY A 1060 -20.03 40.58 4.73
N ALA A 1061 -19.00 40.49 5.58
CA ALA A 1061 -18.56 39.24 6.20
C ALA A 1061 -19.60 38.59 7.13
N GLY A 1062 -20.56 39.37 7.63
CA GLY A 1062 -21.65 38.93 8.51
C GLY A 1062 -22.97 38.62 7.81
N ASP A 1063 -22.99 38.52 6.47
CA ASP A 1063 -24.22 38.26 5.72
C ASP A 1063 -24.86 36.91 6.14
N PRO A 1064 -26.15 36.88 6.51
CA PRO A 1064 -26.82 35.66 6.98
C PRO A 1064 -26.79 34.49 5.98
N VAL A 1065 -26.64 34.75 4.67
CA VAL A 1065 -26.57 33.68 3.67
C VAL A 1065 -25.34 32.80 3.88
N LEU A 1066 -24.23 33.37 4.37
CA LEU A 1066 -23.00 32.64 4.60
C LEU A 1066 -23.18 31.63 5.74
N GLU A 1067 -24.01 31.92 6.74
CA GLU A 1067 -24.30 30.99 7.85
C GLU A 1067 -25.18 29.85 7.37
N ARG A 1068 -26.20 30.15 6.58
CA ARG A 1068 -27.05 29.13 5.95
C ARG A 1068 -26.26 28.19 5.04
N LEU A 1069 -25.21 28.69 4.39
CA LEU A 1069 -24.31 27.87 3.57
C LEU A 1069 -23.39 26.97 4.42
N ASP A 1070 -22.93 27.44 5.58
CA ASP A 1070 -22.19 26.61 6.54
C ASP A 1070 -23.08 25.47 7.06
N ASP A 1071 -24.30 25.79 7.49
CA ASP A 1071 -25.29 24.80 7.94
C ASP A 1071 -25.59 23.77 6.85
N TYR A 1072 -25.74 24.23 5.60
CA TYR A 1072 -25.95 23.35 4.46
C TYR A 1072 -24.74 22.44 4.23
N LEU A 1073 -23.53 22.99 4.19
CA LEU A 1073 -22.31 22.19 3.99
C LEU A 1073 -22.11 21.16 5.11
N ASP A 1074 -22.48 21.49 6.34
CA ASP A 1074 -22.43 20.58 7.48
C ASP A 1074 -23.44 19.43 7.36
N SER A 1075 -24.61 19.69 6.75
CA SER A 1075 -25.66 18.69 6.51
C SER A 1075 -25.32 17.66 5.42
N VAL A 1076 -24.49 18.03 4.45
CA VAL A 1076 -24.10 17.18 3.30
C VAL A 1076 -23.17 16.05 3.75
N LEU A 1077 -23.23 14.84 3.18
CA LEU A 1077 -22.28 13.78 3.56
C LEU A 1077 -20.85 14.06 3.05
N PRO A 1078 -19.78 13.57 3.72
CA PRO A 1078 -18.40 13.77 3.24
C PRO A 1078 -18.12 13.30 1.80
N SER A 1079 -18.89 12.34 1.28
CA SER A 1079 -18.79 11.85 -0.11
C SER A 1079 -19.58 12.68 -1.12
N GLN A 1080 -20.39 13.64 -0.69
CA GLN A 1080 -21.32 14.40 -1.53
C GLN A 1080 -20.85 15.83 -1.82
N TRP A 1081 -19.66 16.21 -1.35
CA TRP A 1081 -19.07 17.53 -1.63
C TRP A 1081 -17.58 17.40 -1.92
N LEU A 1082 -17.02 18.42 -2.58
CA LEU A 1082 -15.60 18.59 -2.82
C LEU A 1082 -15.15 20.00 -2.41
N PRO A 1083 -13.89 20.17 -1.96
CA PRO A 1083 -13.30 21.47 -1.75
C PRO A 1083 -13.10 22.23 -3.08
N THR A 1084 -12.67 23.49 -2.99
CA THR A 1084 -12.23 24.27 -4.14
C THR A 1084 -10.92 23.75 -4.73
N ALA A 1085 -10.45 24.33 -5.83
CA ALA A 1085 -9.16 24.02 -6.45
C ALA A 1085 -7.96 24.16 -5.50
N SER A 1086 -8.08 24.94 -4.41
CA SER A 1086 -7.05 25.04 -3.36
C SER A 1086 -6.89 23.78 -2.50
N GLY A 1087 -7.81 22.81 -2.62
CA GLY A 1087 -7.90 21.65 -1.73
C GLY A 1087 -8.60 21.93 -0.41
N LEU A 1088 -9.13 23.15 -0.19
CA LEU A 1088 -9.90 23.54 1.00
C LEU A 1088 -11.29 24.08 0.62
N PRO A 1089 -12.31 23.92 1.49
CA PRO A 1089 -13.55 24.69 1.38
C PRO A 1089 -13.26 26.17 1.64
N ALA A 1090 -13.78 27.05 0.79
CA ALA A 1090 -13.38 28.46 0.77
C ALA A 1090 -14.43 29.43 1.35
N LEU A 1091 -15.50 28.92 1.95
CA LEU A 1091 -16.54 29.76 2.56
C LEU A 1091 -16.00 30.61 3.74
N ALA A 1092 -15.15 30.01 4.57
CA ALA A 1092 -14.48 30.73 5.65
C ALA A 1092 -13.45 31.75 5.12
N ASP A 1093 -12.76 31.41 4.04
CA ASP A 1093 -11.79 32.26 3.36
C ASP A 1093 -12.47 33.51 2.77
N LEU A 1094 -13.64 33.37 2.15
CA LEU A 1094 -14.43 34.49 1.69
C LEU A 1094 -14.83 35.43 2.84
N ARG A 1095 -15.29 34.88 3.98
CA ARG A 1095 -15.63 35.69 5.17
C ARG A 1095 -14.42 36.46 5.69
N VAL A 1096 -13.25 35.83 5.74
CA VAL A 1096 -12.00 36.49 6.16
C VAL A 1096 -11.62 37.59 5.17
N LEU A 1097 -11.69 37.33 3.86
CA LEU A 1097 -11.34 38.31 2.85
C LEU A 1097 -12.24 39.56 2.89
N LEU A 1098 -13.53 39.39 3.22
CA LEU A 1098 -14.52 40.46 3.39
C LEU A 1098 -14.37 41.23 4.71
N SER A 1099 -13.63 40.71 5.70
CA SER A 1099 -13.50 41.32 7.02
C SER A 1099 -12.54 42.52 7.01
N GLU A 1100 -12.84 43.57 7.77
CA GLU A 1100 -11.93 44.72 7.90
C GLU A 1100 -10.67 44.36 8.68
N GLU A 1101 -10.79 43.42 9.61
CA GLU A 1101 -9.70 42.87 10.42
C GLU A 1101 -8.59 42.29 9.54
N PHE A 1102 -8.94 41.61 8.45
CA PHE A 1102 -7.95 41.08 7.50
C PHE A 1102 -7.22 42.18 6.74
N GLY A 1103 -7.89 43.29 6.43
CA GLY A 1103 -7.24 44.47 5.83
C GLY A 1103 -6.26 45.12 6.80
N ALA A 1104 -6.70 45.33 8.05
CA ALA A 1104 -5.85 45.84 9.11
C ALA A 1104 -4.63 44.93 9.38
N LEU A 1105 -4.79 43.61 9.25
CA LEU A 1105 -3.66 42.67 9.30
C LEU A 1105 -2.66 42.94 8.18
N GLY A 1106 -3.13 43.14 6.94
CA GLY A 1106 -2.27 43.46 5.80
C GLY A 1106 -1.45 44.73 6.01
N GLU A 1107 -2.10 45.80 6.46
CA GLU A 1107 -1.46 47.09 6.76
C GLU A 1107 -0.44 46.97 7.90
N HIS A 1108 -0.79 46.28 8.98
CA HIS A 1108 0.09 46.03 10.12
C HIS A 1108 1.35 45.27 9.71
N LEU A 1109 1.20 44.22 8.89
CA LEU A 1109 2.32 43.40 8.42
C LEU A 1109 3.21 44.12 7.40
N ALA A 1110 2.63 44.98 6.54
CA ALA A 1110 3.41 45.79 5.61
C ALA A 1110 4.35 46.77 6.34
N ALA A 1111 3.94 47.23 7.53
CA ALA A 1111 4.73 48.12 8.38
C ALA A 1111 5.81 47.39 9.22
N ASP A 1112 5.90 46.06 9.19
CA ASP A 1112 6.86 45.30 10.02
C ASP A 1112 8.31 45.31 9.49
N ALA A 1113 8.56 45.91 8.33
CA ALA A 1113 9.89 46.01 7.75
C ALA A 1113 10.86 46.75 8.72
N GLY A 1114 11.92 46.06 9.16
CA GLY A 1114 12.92 46.63 10.08
C GLY A 1114 12.51 46.67 11.56
N ARG A 1115 11.38 46.06 11.94
CA ARG A 1115 10.95 45.95 13.34
C ARG A 1115 11.82 44.96 14.11
N ALA A 1116 12.02 45.22 15.41
CA ALA A 1116 12.83 44.37 16.27
C ALA A 1116 12.24 42.95 16.38
N ALA A 1117 13.08 41.93 16.17
CA ALA A 1117 12.67 40.53 16.18
C ALA A 1117 11.97 40.12 17.48
N GLY A 1118 10.79 39.49 17.37
CA GLY A 1118 10.09 38.86 18.49
C GLY A 1118 8.60 38.60 18.25
N TRP A 1119 7.99 37.80 19.12
CA TRP A 1119 6.61 37.36 18.97
C TRP A 1119 5.60 38.41 19.45
N GLU A 1120 4.60 38.70 18.63
CA GLU A 1120 3.52 39.63 19.01
C GLU A 1120 2.50 39.01 19.96
N GLN A 1121 2.49 37.68 20.07
CA GLN A 1121 1.73 36.93 21.06
C GLN A 1121 2.21 37.20 22.49
N ASP A 1122 3.38 37.81 22.68
CA ASP A 1122 3.83 38.35 23.97
C ASP A 1122 3.27 39.78 24.17
N PRO A 1123 2.22 39.96 25.01
CA PRO A 1123 1.61 41.27 25.23
C PRO A 1123 2.57 42.24 25.91
N SER A 1124 3.62 41.78 26.60
CA SER A 1124 4.64 42.68 27.15
C SER A 1124 5.45 43.40 26.06
N ARG A 1125 5.40 42.90 24.82
CA ARG A 1125 6.05 43.48 23.65
C ARG A 1125 5.05 44.18 22.73
N SER A 1126 3.90 43.56 22.48
CA SER A 1126 2.91 44.08 21.53
C SER A 1126 2.02 45.16 22.13
N VAL A 1127 1.62 45.01 23.40
CA VAL A 1127 0.68 45.90 24.10
C VAL A 1127 1.07 46.10 25.57
N PRO A 1128 2.29 46.63 25.87
CA PRO A 1128 2.79 46.74 27.25
C PRO A 1128 1.86 47.55 28.15
N HIS A 1129 1.20 48.57 27.60
CA HIS A 1129 0.22 49.38 28.32
C HIS A 1129 -1.00 48.57 28.82
N LEU A 1130 -1.42 47.52 28.09
CA LEU A 1130 -2.47 46.60 28.56
C LEU A 1130 -1.98 45.66 29.66
N VAL A 1131 -0.71 45.25 29.61
CA VAL A 1131 -0.12 44.46 30.70
C VAL A 1131 -0.13 45.27 31.99
N GLU A 1132 0.24 46.56 31.93
CA GLU A 1132 0.16 47.48 33.07
C GLU A 1132 -1.29 47.67 33.55
N ALA A 1133 -2.24 47.86 32.64
CA ALA A 1133 -3.66 48.00 32.98
C ALA A 1133 -4.23 46.72 33.64
N CYS A 1134 -3.89 45.54 33.12
CA CYS A 1134 -4.32 44.26 33.67
C CYS A 1134 -3.68 43.99 35.03
N ALA A 1135 -2.38 44.27 35.17
CA ALA A 1135 -1.65 44.18 36.42
C ALA A 1135 -2.28 45.07 37.50
N ALA A 1136 -2.59 46.32 37.16
CA ALA A 1136 -3.24 47.26 38.08
C ALA A 1136 -4.66 46.83 38.43
N ALA A 1137 -5.46 46.40 37.45
CA ALA A 1137 -6.85 46.02 37.65
C ALA A 1137 -7.01 44.78 38.54
N TYR A 1138 -6.10 43.81 38.41
CA TYR A 1138 -6.19 42.51 39.09
C TYR A 1138 -5.16 42.30 40.20
N GLY A 1139 -4.29 43.29 40.47
CA GLY A 1139 -3.25 43.19 41.50
C GLY A 1139 -2.20 42.12 41.18
N LEU A 1140 -1.88 41.93 39.90
CA LEU A 1140 -0.95 40.92 39.40
C LEU A 1140 0.41 41.53 39.07
N SER A 1141 1.47 40.73 39.09
CA SER A 1141 2.74 41.06 38.47
C SER A 1141 2.59 41.18 36.94
N ALA A 1142 3.53 41.87 36.31
CA ALA A 1142 3.55 42.01 34.85
C ALA A 1142 3.57 40.65 34.12
N ASP A 1143 4.26 39.65 34.67
CA ASP A 1143 4.32 38.30 34.09
C ASP A 1143 2.97 37.58 34.22
N ALA A 1144 2.34 37.61 35.39
CA ALA A 1144 1.04 36.99 35.59
C ALA A 1144 -0.06 37.68 34.75
N ALA A 1145 -0.01 39.01 34.64
CA ALA A 1145 -0.89 39.80 33.78
C ALA A 1145 -0.69 39.49 32.30
N ALA A 1146 0.56 39.41 31.83
CA ALA A 1146 0.86 39.03 30.45
C ALA A 1146 0.32 37.62 30.13
N TYR A 1147 0.54 36.64 31.02
CA TYR A 1147 0.00 35.30 30.82
C TYR A 1147 -1.54 35.26 30.86
N HIS A 1148 -2.17 36.08 31.70
CA HIS A 1148 -3.63 36.20 31.73
C HIS A 1148 -4.20 36.71 30.41
N LEU A 1149 -3.60 37.77 29.83
CA LEU A 1149 -4.01 38.30 28.53
C LEU A 1149 -3.86 37.25 27.41
N MET A 1150 -2.77 36.48 27.40
CA MET A 1150 -2.60 35.36 26.45
C MET A 1150 -3.71 34.31 26.58
N LEU A 1151 -4.06 33.91 27.81
CA LEU A 1151 -5.13 32.96 28.07
C LEU A 1151 -6.50 33.50 27.65
N LEU A 1152 -6.72 34.80 27.77
CA LEU A 1152 -7.97 35.46 27.40
C LEU A 1152 -8.13 35.55 25.87
N ALA A 1153 -7.07 35.93 25.16
CA ALA A 1153 -7.15 36.32 23.75
C ALA A 1153 -6.78 35.21 22.76
N LEU A 1154 -5.70 34.46 23.02
CA LEU A 1154 -5.07 33.62 21.99
C LEU A 1154 -5.79 32.28 21.84
N PRO A 1155 -5.86 31.72 20.61
CA PRO A 1155 -6.51 30.43 20.36
C PRO A 1155 -5.73 29.25 20.94
N ASP A 1156 -4.39 29.31 20.95
CA ASP A 1156 -3.50 28.19 21.30
C ASP A 1156 -2.38 28.52 22.30
N PRO A 1157 -2.66 29.17 23.46
CA PRO A 1157 -1.66 29.50 24.48
C PRO A 1157 -1.25 28.25 25.29
N THR A 1158 -0.70 27.25 24.61
CA THR A 1158 -0.11 26.07 25.25
C THR A 1158 1.12 26.47 26.06
N ASP A 1159 1.47 25.72 27.11
CA ASP A 1159 2.66 26.03 27.91
C ASP A 1159 3.92 26.09 27.03
N ARG A 1160 3.98 25.28 25.98
CA ARG A 1160 5.07 25.30 24.99
C ARG A 1160 5.10 26.63 24.23
N HIS A 1161 3.98 27.06 23.66
CA HIS A 1161 3.90 28.30 22.89
C HIS A 1161 4.16 29.52 23.76
N VAL A 1162 3.62 29.57 24.98
CA VAL A 1162 3.85 30.70 25.90
C VAL A 1162 5.34 30.86 26.21
N LYS A 1163 6.06 29.76 26.48
CA LYS A 1163 7.52 29.80 26.69
C LYS A 1163 8.29 30.20 25.43
N GLU A 1164 7.82 29.79 24.25
CA GLU A 1164 8.42 30.16 22.97
C GLU A 1164 8.23 31.65 22.66
N TRP A 1165 7.03 32.18 22.86
CA TRP A 1165 6.70 33.59 22.59
C TRP A 1165 7.41 34.55 23.55
N THR A 1166 7.43 34.22 24.84
CA THR A 1166 8.00 35.08 25.89
C THR A 1166 9.51 34.88 26.11
N GLY A 1167 10.07 33.76 25.65
CA GLY A 1167 11.43 33.33 26.00
C GLY A 1167 11.62 33.01 27.48
N TRP A 1168 10.56 32.83 28.26
CA TRP A 1168 10.67 32.57 29.70
C TRP A 1168 11.29 31.21 30.00
N LYS A 1169 12.24 31.20 30.94
CA LYS A 1169 12.76 29.97 31.53
C LYS A 1169 11.67 29.29 32.37
N PRO A 1170 11.71 27.95 32.54
CA PRO A 1170 10.67 27.19 33.27
C PRO A 1170 10.35 27.72 34.67
N ALA A 1171 11.34 28.23 35.40
CA ALA A 1171 11.14 28.78 36.75
C ALA A 1171 10.29 30.07 36.75
N ARG A 1172 10.53 30.98 35.80
CA ARG A 1172 9.77 32.24 35.65
C ARG A 1172 8.31 31.95 35.26
N PHE A 1173 8.12 31.06 34.28
CA PHE A 1173 6.78 30.62 33.88
C PHE A 1173 6.01 29.99 35.05
N LYS A 1174 6.65 29.11 35.84
CA LYS A 1174 6.01 28.49 37.01
C LYS A 1174 5.61 29.51 38.08
N ALA A 1175 6.41 30.54 38.31
CA ALA A 1175 6.08 31.62 39.23
C ALA A 1175 4.84 32.41 38.78
N ALA A 1176 4.80 32.80 37.49
CA ALA A 1176 3.64 33.48 36.90
C ALA A 1176 2.37 32.62 36.97
N CYS A 1177 2.47 31.31 36.70
CA CYS A 1177 1.34 30.39 36.85
C CYS A 1177 0.82 30.31 38.28
N ALA A 1178 1.72 30.21 39.27
CA ALA A 1178 1.33 30.09 40.67
C ALA A 1178 0.64 31.36 41.18
N GLU A 1179 1.15 32.54 40.79
CA GLU A 1179 0.53 33.82 41.12
C GLU A 1179 -0.85 33.97 40.45
N LEU A 1180 -0.95 33.66 39.15
CA LEU A 1180 -2.19 33.78 38.43
C LEU A 1180 -3.26 32.82 38.96
N GLU A 1181 -2.88 31.60 39.33
CA GLU A 1181 -3.76 30.64 40.01
C GLU A 1181 -4.25 31.18 41.36
N ALA A 1182 -3.35 31.78 42.16
CA ALA A 1182 -3.70 32.36 43.47
C ALA A 1182 -4.66 33.56 43.36
N SER A 1183 -4.68 34.26 42.21
CA SER A 1183 -5.59 35.38 41.96
C SER A 1183 -7.06 34.98 41.79
N GLY A 1184 -7.35 33.69 41.57
CA GLY A 1184 -8.71 33.19 41.32
C GLY A 1184 -9.31 33.56 39.95
N ARG A 1185 -8.56 34.24 39.08
CA ARG A 1185 -9.00 34.62 37.72
C ARG A 1185 -8.97 33.47 36.72
N VAL A 1186 -8.27 32.39 37.05
CA VAL A 1186 -8.15 31.19 36.23
C VAL A 1186 -8.46 29.96 37.08
N ILE A 1187 -8.89 28.90 36.42
CA ILE A 1187 -9.09 27.59 37.02
C ILE A 1187 -7.97 26.64 36.57
N ARG A 1188 -7.52 25.78 37.48
CA ARG A 1188 -6.67 24.64 37.13
C ARG A 1188 -7.55 23.45 36.75
N ALA A 1189 -7.29 22.87 35.58
CA ALA A 1189 -7.99 21.67 35.11
C ALA A 1189 -7.05 20.81 34.25
N ASP A 1190 -7.39 19.53 34.07
CA ASP A 1190 -6.79 18.71 33.02
C ASP A 1190 -7.77 18.66 31.84
N ARG A 1191 -7.36 19.21 30.69
CA ARG A 1191 -8.14 19.23 29.46
C ARG A 1191 -7.33 18.55 28.37
N SER A 1192 -7.87 17.44 27.86
CA SER A 1192 -7.23 16.65 26.82
C SER A 1192 -6.81 17.54 25.65
N ARG A 1193 -5.58 17.38 25.16
CA ARG A 1193 -4.98 18.14 24.04
C ARG A 1193 -4.80 19.65 24.24
N ALA A 1194 -5.25 20.28 25.33
CA ALA A 1194 -5.11 21.72 25.54
C ALA A 1194 -3.65 22.19 25.73
N GLY A 1195 -2.77 21.31 26.20
CA GLY A 1195 -1.34 21.58 26.34
C GLY A 1195 -1.00 22.64 27.40
N ARG A 1196 -1.92 22.94 28.32
CA ARG A 1196 -1.76 23.90 29.42
C ARG A 1196 -2.55 23.46 30.65
N ALA A 1197 -2.20 23.99 31.82
CA ALA A 1197 -2.84 23.67 33.09
C ALA A 1197 -3.81 24.73 33.62
N LEU A 1198 -3.74 25.97 33.14
CA LEU A 1198 -4.61 27.09 33.56
C LEU A 1198 -5.56 27.53 32.45
N PHE A 1199 -6.79 27.88 32.83
CA PHE A 1199 -7.88 28.24 31.91
C PHE A 1199 -8.70 29.40 32.45
N VAL A 1200 -9.24 30.23 31.57
CA VAL A 1200 -10.27 31.20 31.97
C VAL A 1200 -11.58 30.44 32.24
N ALA A 1201 -12.29 30.82 33.31
CA ALA A 1201 -13.57 30.17 33.63
C ALA A 1201 -14.59 30.39 32.50
N GLY A 1202 -15.23 29.31 32.03
CA GLY A 1202 -16.25 29.37 30.99
C GLY A 1202 -16.49 28.04 30.27
N THR A 1203 -17.47 28.05 29.36
CA THR A 1203 -17.80 26.90 28.51
C THR A 1203 -16.61 26.51 27.63
N TRP A 1204 -16.41 25.20 27.47
CA TRP A 1204 -15.26 24.63 26.76
C TRP A 1204 -15.66 23.92 25.47
N LEU A 1205 -14.82 24.04 24.45
CA LEU A 1205 -15.02 23.44 23.15
C LEU A 1205 -13.89 22.44 22.87
N GLU A 1206 -14.18 21.15 22.82
CA GLU A 1206 -13.21 20.04 22.72
C GLU A 1206 -12.52 19.85 21.35
N ARG A 1207 -12.99 20.52 20.29
CA ARG A 1207 -12.52 20.57 18.88
C ARG A 1207 -11.51 19.48 18.40
N LYS A 1208 -11.84 18.80 17.31
CA LYS A 1208 -10.94 17.80 16.68
C LYS A 1208 -9.68 18.43 16.05
N ALA A 1209 -8.60 17.67 15.99
CA ALA A 1209 -7.39 18.06 15.27
C ALA A 1209 -7.71 18.40 13.80
N PRO A 1210 -7.06 19.42 13.20
CA PRO A 1210 -5.90 20.17 13.68
C PRO A 1210 -6.18 21.28 14.71
N ARG A 1211 -7.43 21.51 15.09
CA ARG A 1211 -7.81 22.57 16.03
C ARG A 1211 -7.53 22.17 17.47
N PHE A 1212 -7.00 23.10 18.25
CA PHE A 1212 -6.90 22.95 19.70
C PHE A 1212 -8.27 23.19 20.35
N PRO A 1213 -8.56 22.50 21.46
CA PRO A 1213 -9.68 22.86 22.30
C PRO A 1213 -9.53 24.29 22.85
N LEU A 1214 -10.63 25.04 22.95
CA LEU A 1214 -10.61 26.44 23.38
C LEU A 1214 -11.86 26.86 24.16
N GLU A 1215 -11.77 27.97 24.88
CA GLU A 1215 -12.88 28.60 25.58
C GLU A 1215 -13.91 29.18 24.58
N ALA A 1216 -15.21 28.88 24.78
CA ALA A 1216 -16.28 29.35 23.89
C ALA A 1216 -16.36 30.88 23.80
N ALA A 1217 -15.94 31.59 24.85
CA ALA A 1217 -15.89 33.05 24.89
C ALA A 1217 -15.01 33.66 23.80
N LYS A 1218 -13.95 32.96 23.37
CA LYS A 1218 -13.03 33.41 22.32
C LYS A 1218 -13.65 33.40 20.94
N GLY A 1219 -14.77 32.70 20.75
CA GLY A 1219 -15.47 32.64 19.47
C GLY A 1219 -15.91 34.02 18.95
N ARG A 1220 -16.22 34.97 19.85
CA ARG A 1220 -16.64 36.32 19.46
C ARG A 1220 -15.52 37.15 18.84
N THR A 1221 -14.32 37.08 19.41
CA THR A 1221 -13.18 37.91 18.97
C THR A 1221 -12.33 37.24 17.90
N LEU A 1222 -12.26 35.91 17.90
CA LEU A 1222 -11.62 35.16 16.81
C LEU A 1222 -12.51 35.08 15.56
N GLY A 1223 -13.79 35.45 15.66
CA GLY A 1223 -14.72 35.54 14.54
C GLY A 1223 -15.05 34.17 13.90
N PRO A 1224 -15.41 34.14 12.60
CA PRO A 1224 -15.95 32.95 11.94
C PRO A 1224 -14.96 31.78 11.91
N VAL A 1225 -13.65 32.05 11.98
CA VAL A 1225 -12.61 31.00 11.99
C VAL A 1225 -12.52 30.21 13.30
N ALA A 1226 -13.28 30.58 14.34
CA ALA A 1226 -13.40 29.81 15.58
C ALA A 1226 -14.67 28.93 15.66
N ALA A 1227 -15.66 29.17 14.79
CA ALA A 1227 -16.86 28.36 14.69
C ALA A 1227 -16.52 26.92 14.22
N GLU A 1228 -17.33 25.93 14.60
CA GLU A 1228 -17.14 24.54 14.15
C GLU A 1228 -18.10 24.23 13.03
N HIS A 1229 -17.63 24.55 11.83
CA HIS A 1229 -18.22 24.14 10.56
C HIS A 1229 -17.19 23.38 9.76
N ARG A 1230 -17.65 22.61 8.77
CA ARG A 1230 -16.78 21.94 7.82
C ARG A 1230 -15.88 22.90 7.05
N SER A 1231 -16.36 24.11 6.75
CA SER A 1231 -15.58 25.18 6.11
C SER A 1231 -14.34 25.62 6.90
N THR A 1232 -14.29 25.33 8.20
CA THR A 1232 -13.21 25.74 9.10
C THR A 1232 -12.49 24.60 9.80
N ALA A 1233 -13.02 23.37 9.71
CA ALA A 1233 -12.50 22.19 10.41
C ALA A 1233 -11.08 21.78 9.98
N HIS A 1234 -10.64 22.24 8.81
CA HIS A 1234 -9.43 21.77 8.14
C HIS A 1234 -8.15 22.50 8.54
N THR A 1235 -8.23 23.55 9.36
CA THR A 1235 -7.06 24.31 9.82
C THR A 1235 -7.04 24.54 11.32
N ALA A 1236 -5.87 24.81 11.88
CA ALA A 1236 -5.75 25.43 13.20
C ALA A 1236 -6.54 26.75 13.24
N VAL A 1237 -7.05 27.10 14.42
CA VAL A 1237 -7.69 28.39 14.66
C VAL A 1237 -6.60 29.43 14.84
N VAL A 1238 -6.57 30.43 13.96
CA VAL A 1238 -5.63 31.55 14.00
C VAL A 1238 -6.40 32.86 13.86
N PRO A 1239 -5.97 33.95 14.51
CA PRO A 1239 -6.55 35.27 14.28
C PRO A 1239 -6.33 35.72 12.84
N HIS A 1240 -7.29 36.42 12.27
CA HIS A 1240 -7.19 37.04 10.93
C HIS A 1240 -7.02 38.56 10.99
N GLY A 1241 -6.92 39.14 12.20
CA GLY A 1241 -6.57 40.54 12.44
C GLY A 1241 -5.22 40.67 13.20
N PRO A 1242 -4.70 41.90 13.37
CA PRO A 1242 -3.49 42.14 14.15
C PRO A 1242 -3.61 41.65 15.60
N ILE A 1243 -2.59 40.95 16.09
CA ILE A 1243 -2.55 40.44 17.48
C ILE A 1243 -2.65 41.55 18.54
N PRO A 1244 -2.01 42.72 18.40
CA PRO A 1244 -2.20 43.83 19.33
C PRO A 1244 -3.69 44.24 19.46
N ALA A 1245 -4.39 44.38 18.34
CA ALA A 1245 -5.80 44.76 18.31
C ALA A 1245 -6.69 43.68 18.95
N LEU A 1246 -6.36 42.40 18.77
CA LEU A 1246 -7.06 41.29 19.43
C LEU A 1246 -6.95 41.38 20.96
N PHE A 1247 -5.78 41.74 21.51
CA PHE A 1247 -5.63 41.95 22.95
C PHE A 1247 -6.46 43.13 23.45
N GLU A 1248 -6.48 44.25 22.72
CA GLU A 1248 -7.28 45.42 23.07
C GLU A 1248 -8.77 45.10 23.09
N GLN A 1249 -9.28 44.44 22.05
CA GLN A 1249 -10.69 44.06 21.95
C GLN A 1249 -11.10 43.07 23.06
N THR A 1250 -10.31 42.02 23.28
CA THR A 1250 -10.62 41.00 24.29
C THR A 1250 -10.57 41.57 25.72
N TRP A 1251 -9.64 42.48 26.00
CA TRP A 1251 -9.56 43.16 27.30
C TRP A 1251 -10.74 44.12 27.51
N ALA A 1252 -11.12 44.89 26.49
CA ALA A 1252 -12.29 45.77 26.55
C ALA A 1252 -13.59 44.97 26.81
N GLU A 1253 -13.76 43.82 26.15
CA GLU A 1253 -14.92 42.95 26.40
C GLU A 1253 -14.90 42.33 27.82
N ALA A 1254 -13.73 41.90 28.29
CA ALA A 1254 -13.61 41.30 29.62
C ALA A 1254 -13.87 42.31 30.75
N THR A 1255 -13.41 43.55 30.58
CA THR A 1255 -13.66 44.64 31.53
C THR A 1255 -15.11 45.12 31.49
N ALA A 1256 -15.73 45.18 30.30
CA ALA A 1256 -17.14 45.53 30.16
C ALA A 1256 -18.11 44.50 30.77
N ARG A 1257 -17.71 43.22 30.89
CA ARG A 1257 -18.49 42.17 31.60
C ARG A 1257 -18.28 42.15 33.11
N ALA A 1258 -17.22 42.81 33.59
CA ALA A 1258 -16.89 42.90 35.02
C ALA A 1258 -17.52 44.13 35.69
N CYS A 1259 -17.92 45.13 34.91
CA CYS A 1259 -18.82 46.22 35.29
C CYS A 1259 -20.28 45.80 35.10
#